data_AF-A0A651GT31-F1
#
_entry.id   AF-A0A651GT31-F1
#
_cell.length_a   1.000
_cell.length_b   1.000
_cell.length_c   1.000
_cell.angle_alpha   90.00
_cell.angle_beta   90.00
_cell.angle_gamma   90.00
#
_symmetry.space_group_name_H-M   'P 1'
#
loop_
_entity.id
_entity.type
_entity.pdbx_description
1 polymer ?
#
loop_
_entity_poly.entity_id
_entity_poly.type
_entity_poly.pdbx_seq_one_letter_code
_entity_poly.pdbx_strand_id
1 'polypeptide(L)'
;MKPGIKPTYLSKSMKERVSILVSALFLILFIAGSAIAQQTYTAVNNGDWGNPGTWDLDGVPGDRDVAVIGSPRIVTLDGVVTIEGLTFTGGTLDGEGELTITEDFLWEGGNLGGEVDEINIVVKLTEQTTGLWRGFSKNLNARIDNEGTINWTEGTISTRLTGLGILNNEGTFNADATASANFIQFINHPGAVVSKSTLGTTTFSSGLFENRGVVDLREGTLDIGGSTSLPDPGDTGTYLTDPGTELIFRTANRDFDGEANIESSAQVTFQSGNIHIKGTYQSPNTRINGGTLQFDTGSMLSLPQLTIGGGTITGFDEIELTGDSEWISGSTIENAGVIINEGVTFTISGGGLKQLNTTLANDGTIDWEAGSWGTSTTGLGTVFNNSTGQINIRGDGNASSLDIRNFGTIDRSGSSGQASIISGFFQNESSGTVEINSGTLRIGGSTALATPSDQGDYEIASGATLRLQQNRELSASSSISGDRLWIDNGSTTISGSLDVESVDVEGVSANLTLSGSTPFSIPVLNMAGNSLTAIVPLAVTDAMAWERGTIEGPGVINISSTGALAISGSLSRNLNGIIVSDAVTTWEGGRINSSNTGGGEFVNNGEFRIETDDEFSRAIFTNNRTVRKTSGGTSRFSVNTFTNSGDVEIESGILQLSTTAQLSTPVDDGTYTLSEGARLLVDGAPRQLSPDGEIRGPSTIEAATFNLIDNRGTHSPGNSTGIMVYNGEFSMDAATAEINIVLNGTTPGSGHDQIQITESAAFDQGILNVELASGYTPSEGDEFEIIIYGRHQGEFDEINLPALGGGLEFDVNFGHESSLILSVIDPSPNEPPVFTTTFDEETITEGDEFSFQFEADDPDGDDLIFSLTEGGDVDNASITTMGLFTFNPEAGQAGSYDFTVRVSDGDLSDEHDFIVNVEATNQPPVFESDPVTIAQVGEQYTYNVETSDPDGDPVTVSAITLPDWLSFMADDGGTGTLEGTPSESDIGDHDVVLQASDGEDTTTQEFTIEVREAPNEPPVFTTTFDEETITEGDEFSFQFEADDPDGDDLTFSLTEGGDVDNASITTMGLFTFNPEAGQAGSYDFTVRVSDGDLSD
;
A
#
# COMPACT_ATOMS: atom_id res chain seq x y z
N MET A 1 -71.16 39.29 -25.99
CA MET A 1 -72.22 40.04 -26.72
C MET A 1 -73.08 40.78 -25.70
N LYS A 2 -73.21 42.10 -25.80
CA LYS A 2 -74.33 42.90 -25.25
C LYS A 2 -75.55 42.75 -26.19
N PRO A 3 -76.76 43.32 -25.93
CA PRO A 3 -77.56 43.46 -24.70
C PRO A 3 -79.09 43.25 -24.95
N GLY A 4 -79.97 43.39 -23.95
CA GLY A 4 -81.43 43.48 -24.14
C GLY A 4 -82.19 43.68 -22.81
N ILE A 5 -82.25 44.89 -22.25
CA ILE A 5 -83.30 45.94 -22.38
C ILE A 5 -84.44 45.83 -21.33
N LYS A 6 -84.67 46.98 -20.69
CA LYS A 6 -85.52 47.35 -19.54
C LYS A 6 -87.04 47.16 -19.75
N PRO A 7 -87.85 47.35 -18.68
CA PRO A 7 -88.45 48.67 -18.44
C PRO A 7 -88.29 49.16 -16.97
N THR A 8 -87.81 50.37 -16.69
CA THR A 8 -88.49 51.69 -16.70
C THR A 8 -89.21 52.02 -15.38
N TYR A 9 -88.56 52.89 -14.61
CA TYR A 9 -89.09 53.97 -13.77
C TYR A 9 -90.56 53.91 -13.34
N LEU A 10 -90.78 53.74 -12.04
CA LEU A 10 -91.83 54.45 -11.32
C LEU A 10 -91.16 55.45 -10.36
N SER A 11 -91.63 56.69 -10.49
CA SER A 11 -91.05 57.91 -9.94
C SER A 11 -91.07 57.99 -8.42
N LYS A 12 -89.98 58.52 -7.88
CA LYS A 12 -89.79 59.17 -6.58
C LYS A 12 -90.90 60.22 -6.34
N SER A 13 -92.09 59.80 -5.89
CA SER A 13 -93.24 60.70 -5.65
C SER A 13 -94.32 60.13 -4.71
N MET A 14 -94.02 59.15 -3.84
CA MET A 14 -95.03 58.63 -2.88
C MET A 14 -94.50 58.28 -1.47
N LYS A 15 -93.30 58.74 -1.09
CA LYS A 15 -92.82 58.68 0.31
C LYS A 15 -92.53 60.05 0.97
N GLU A 16 -92.82 61.15 0.27
CA GLU A 16 -92.78 62.53 0.81
C GLU A 16 -94.17 63.21 0.84
N ARG A 17 -95.27 62.45 0.76
CA ARG A 17 -96.64 63.00 0.86
C ARG A 17 -97.52 62.30 1.89
N VAL A 18 -96.94 61.92 3.03
CA VAL A 18 -97.69 61.52 4.25
C VAL A 18 -97.28 62.30 5.51
N SER A 19 -96.27 63.18 5.48
CA SER A 19 -95.94 64.06 6.62
C SER A 19 -96.22 65.56 6.39
N ILE A 20 -97.27 65.89 5.61
CA ILE A 20 -97.80 67.27 5.49
C ILE A 20 -99.35 67.31 5.63
N LEU A 21 -99.98 66.25 6.15
CA LEU A 21 -101.44 66.22 6.34
C LEU A 21 -101.90 65.65 7.68
N VAL A 22 -101.07 65.72 8.73
CA VAL A 22 -101.47 65.45 10.13
C VAL A 22 -101.24 66.67 11.05
N SER A 23 -100.86 67.84 10.53
CA SER A 23 -100.69 69.07 11.33
C SER A 23 -101.87 70.07 11.24
N ALA A 24 -103.06 69.66 10.81
CA ALA A 24 -104.20 70.59 10.64
C ALA A 24 -105.55 70.13 11.20
N LEU A 25 -105.62 69.05 11.99
CA LEU A 25 -106.90 68.63 12.59
C LEU A 25 -106.75 68.05 14.00
N PHE A 26 -106.17 68.82 14.92
CA PHE A 26 -106.49 68.72 16.35
C PHE A 26 -106.35 70.11 16.98
N LEU A 27 -107.20 71.04 16.54
CA LEU A 27 -107.51 72.26 17.27
C LEU A 27 -109.00 72.22 17.61
N ILE A 28 -109.27 72.43 18.90
CA ILE A 28 -110.56 72.71 19.56
C ILE A 28 -111.26 71.50 20.23
N LEU A 29 -110.99 71.38 21.54
CA LEU A 29 -111.83 71.04 22.73
C LEU A 29 -111.08 70.02 23.62
N PHE A 30 -110.29 70.43 24.62
CA PHE A 30 -110.82 70.87 25.92
C PHE A 30 -109.84 71.78 26.68
N ILE A 31 -110.45 72.71 27.41
CA ILE A 31 -109.85 73.74 28.25
C ILE A 31 -109.69 73.20 29.68
N ALA A 32 -108.67 73.73 30.37
CA ALA A 32 -108.44 73.77 31.82
C ALA A 32 -107.83 72.53 32.51
N GLY A 33 -106.51 72.43 32.40
CA GLY A 33 -105.61 71.99 33.47
C GLY A 33 -104.34 72.84 33.37
N SER A 34 -103.91 73.48 34.46
CA SER A 34 -102.79 74.42 34.49
C SER A 34 -101.54 73.85 33.80
N ALA A 35 -100.98 74.60 32.84
CA ALA A 35 -99.60 74.38 32.40
C ALA A 35 -98.68 74.75 33.57
N ILE A 36 -98.26 73.74 34.33
CA ILE A 36 -97.12 73.87 35.23
C ILE A 36 -95.89 73.77 34.32
N ALA A 37 -95.03 74.78 34.36
CA ALA A 37 -93.77 74.78 33.62
C ALA A 37 -92.87 73.67 34.16
N GLN A 38 -92.08 73.04 33.28
CA GLN A 38 -91.01 72.14 33.66
C GLN A 38 -90.12 72.81 34.71
N GLN A 39 -89.95 72.17 35.87
CA GLN A 39 -89.09 72.66 36.94
C GLN A 39 -87.90 71.73 37.14
N THR A 40 -86.78 72.31 37.55
CA THR A 40 -85.55 71.56 37.87
C THR A 40 -85.40 71.48 39.38
N TYR A 41 -85.52 70.28 39.94
CA TYR A 41 -85.36 69.99 41.35
C TYR A 41 -83.94 69.48 41.61
N THR A 42 -83.17 70.18 42.43
CA THR A 42 -81.81 69.79 42.81
C THR A 42 -81.80 69.21 44.23
N ALA A 43 -81.24 68.01 44.39
CA ALA A 43 -81.08 67.42 45.71
C ALA A 43 -80.08 68.23 46.55
N VAL A 44 -80.53 68.81 47.65
CA VAL A 44 -79.71 69.62 48.57
C VAL A 44 -79.38 68.90 49.88
N ASN A 45 -80.17 67.88 50.24
CA ASN A 45 -79.97 67.01 51.40
C ASN A 45 -79.97 65.54 50.98
N ASN A 46 -79.51 64.66 51.87
CA ASN A 46 -79.76 63.22 51.72
C ASN A 46 -81.18 62.93 52.19
N GLY A 47 -81.90 62.04 51.53
CA GLY A 47 -83.26 61.67 51.93
C GLY A 47 -84.04 60.93 50.85
N ASP A 48 -85.27 60.56 51.18
CA ASP A 48 -86.17 59.85 50.28
C ASP A 48 -86.64 60.74 49.13
N TRP A 49 -86.82 60.16 47.94
CA TRP A 49 -87.31 60.84 46.75
C TRP A 49 -88.65 61.55 47.02
N GLY A 50 -89.55 60.87 47.72
CA GLY A 50 -90.88 61.35 48.09
C GLY A 50 -90.92 62.39 49.21
N ASN A 51 -89.77 62.80 49.78
CA ASN A 51 -89.70 63.81 50.82
C ASN A 51 -89.36 65.19 50.22
N PRO A 52 -90.24 66.20 50.32
CA PRO A 52 -89.96 67.55 49.83
C PRO A 52 -88.69 68.19 50.42
N GLY A 53 -88.28 67.80 51.64
CA GLY A 53 -87.06 68.31 52.28
C GLY A 53 -85.74 67.84 51.65
N THR A 54 -85.80 66.89 50.71
CA THR A 54 -84.65 66.41 49.93
C THR A 54 -84.24 67.42 48.84
N TRP A 55 -85.21 68.17 48.31
CA TRP A 55 -85.08 69.02 47.13
C TRP A 55 -84.99 70.51 47.48
N ASP A 56 -84.48 71.33 46.55
CA ASP A 56 -84.33 72.78 46.69
C ASP A 56 -85.63 73.58 46.50
N LEU A 57 -86.59 73.00 45.77
CA LEU A 57 -87.93 73.55 45.54
C LEU A 57 -88.96 72.92 46.49
N ASP A 58 -90.01 73.68 46.84
CA ASP A 58 -91.13 73.19 47.64
C ASP A 58 -91.94 72.14 46.85
N GLY A 59 -91.62 70.85 47.04
CA GLY A 59 -92.31 69.75 46.38
C GLY A 59 -91.39 68.55 46.15
N VAL A 60 -91.89 67.59 45.37
CA VAL A 60 -91.10 66.44 44.88
C VAL A 60 -91.14 66.44 43.35
N PRO A 61 -90.04 66.05 42.66
CA PRO A 61 -90.04 65.98 41.20
C PRO A 61 -91.12 65.03 40.68
N GLY A 62 -91.95 65.51 39.75
CA GLY A 62 -93.02 64.75 39.09
C GLY A 62 -92.75 64.46 37.61
N ASP A 63 -93.79 63.99 36.91
CA ASP A 63 -93.77 63.49 35.52
C ASP A 63 -93.40 64.52 34.44
N ARG A 64 -93.28 65.80 34.81
CA ARG A 64 -92.92 66.93 33.93
C ARG A 64 -91.72 67.72 34.43
N ASP A 65 -90.96 67.15 35.36
CA ASP A 65 -89.86 67.84 36.02
C ASP A 65 -88.52 67.16 35.71
N VAL A 66 -87.44 67.92 35.90
CA VAL A 66 -86.06 67.44 35.80
C VAL A 66 -85.48 67.30 37.20
N ALA A 67 -84.95 66.13 37.55
CA ALA A 67 -84.25 65.91 38.81
C ALA A 67 -82.73 66.05 38.61
N VAL A 68 -82.03 66.71 39.54
CA VAL A 68 -80.57 66.84 39.56
C VAL A 68 -80.02 66.24 40.85
N ILE A 69 -79.18 65.21 40.73
CA ILE A 69 -78.53 64.54 41.86
C ILE A 69 -77.01 64.62 41.69
N GLY A 70 -76.37 65.47 42.49
CA GLY A 70 -74.93 65.67 42.48
C GLY A 70 -74.22 65.10 43.70
N SER A 71 -72.90 64.99 43.64
CA SER A 71 -72.09 64.55 44.78
C SER A 71 -72.13 65.57 45.93
N PRO A 72 -72.18 65.16 47.22
CA PRO A 72 -72.16 63.79 47.75
C PRO A 72 -73.56 63.26 48.10
N ARG A 73 -74.62 63.71 47.41
CA ARG A 73 -76.01 63.46 47.82
C ARG A 73 -76.42 62.01 47.61
N ILE A 74 -77.18 61.48 48.57
CA ILE A 74 -77.82 60.15 48.49
C ILE A 74 -79.33 60.37 48.49
N VAL A 75 -79.98 59.99 47.40
CA VAL A 75 -81.44 60.02 47.25
C VAL A 75 -81.95 58.59 47.23
N THR A 76 -82.92 58.26 48.08
CA THR A 76 -83.49 56.91 48.17
C THR A 76 -84.84 56.85 47.44
N LEU A 77 -84.96 55.98 46.44
CA LEU A 77 -86.20 55.66 45.74
C LEU A 77 -86.99 54.60 46.53
N ASP A 78 -88.29 54.82 46.70
CA ASP A 78 -89.23 53.84 47.25
C ASP A 78 -90.51 53.87 46.41
N GLY A 79 -90.65 52.90 45.50
CA GLY A 79 -91.80 52.76 44.61
C GLY A 79 -91.57 53.23 43.17
N VAL A 80 -92.65 53.64 42.49
CA VAL A 80 -92.64 53.97 41.05
C VAL A 80 -92.66 55.48 40.86
N VAL A 81 -91.69 56.01 40.12
CA VAL A 81 -91.54 57.43 39.80
C VAL A 81 -91.41 57.61 38.28
N THR A 82 -92.06 58.64 37.75
CA THR A 82 -91.84 59.12 36.38
C THR A 82 -91.35 60.56 36.43
N ILE A 83 -90.33 60.88 35.64
CA ILE A 83 -89.79 62.24 35.47
C ILE A 83 -89.52 62.54 34.00
N GLU A 84 -89.49 63.82 33.65
CA GLU A 84 -89.17 64.24 32.28
C GLU A 84 -87.68 64.07 32.02
N GLY A 85 -86.81 64.50 32.94
CA GLY A 85 -85.36 64.35 32.78
C GLY A 85 -84.59 64.09 34.07
N LEU A 86 -83.41 63.49 33.95
CA LEU A 86 -82.49 63.24 35.07
C LEU A 86 -81.10 63.75 34.73
N THR A 87 -80.51 64.55 35.62
CA THR A 87 -79.10 64.92 35.56
C THR A 87 -78.37 64.38 36.78
N PHE A 88 -77.36 63.54 36.55
CA PHE A 88 -76.65 62.81 37.57
C PHE A 88 -75.15 63.12 37.51
N THR A 89 -74.66 63.97 38.41
CA THR A 89 -73.30 64.56 38.35
C THR A 89 -72.31 63.99 39.38
N GLY A 90 -72.68 62.94 40.11
CA GLY A 90 -71.76 62.28 41.06
C GLY A 90 -72.36 61.78 42.39
N GLY A 91 -73.69 61.91 42.59
CA GLY A 91 -74.37 61.44 43.81
C GLY A 91 -74.64 59.93 43.82
N THR A 92 -75.56 59.49 44.67
CA THR A 92 -76.07 58.11 44.73
C THR A 92 -77.60 58.12 44.65
N LEU A 93 -78.17 57.33 43.74
CA LEU A 93 -79.58 56.97 43.75
C LEU A 93 -79.67 55.54 44.29
N ASP A 94 -80.23 55.36 45.49
CA ASP A 94 -80.35 54.07 46.17
C ASP A 94 -81.83 53.70 46.39
N GLY A 95 -82.13 52.55 46.99
CA GLY A 95 -83.48 52.12 47.36
C GLY A 95 -84.07 51.02 46.50
N GLU A 96 -85.40 50.91 46.52
CA GLU A 96 -86.18 49.87 45.84
C GLU A 96 -87.30 50.51 45.01
N GLY A 97 -87.35 50.26 43.70
CA GLY A 97 -88.37 50.88 42.86
C GLY A 97 -88.09 50.94 41.36
N GLU A 98 -89.00 51.63 40.65
CA GLU A 98 -88.91 51.87 39.21
C GLU A 98 -88.87 53.37 38.91
N LEU A 99 -87.88 53.81 38.15
CA LEU A 99 -87.74 55.19 37.69
C LEU A 99 -87.89 55.25 36.16
N THR A 100 -88.97 55.84 35.66
CA THR A 100 -89.16 56.10 34.23
C THR A 100 -88.70 57.52 33.88
N ILE A 101 -87.80 57.65 32.92
CA ILE A 101 -87.34 58.92 32.34
C ILE A 101 -87.91 59.01 30.93
N THR A 102 -88.48 60.16 30.55
CA THR A 102 -89.14 60.31 29.24
C THR A 102 -88.38 61.14 28.21
N GLU A 103 -87.44 62.00 28.63
CA GLU A 103 -86.66 62.91 27.77
C GLU A 103 -85.13 62.80 28.07
N ASP A 104 -84.47 63.79 28.67
CA ASP A 104 -83.00 63.80 28.77
C ASP A 104 -82.48 63.07 30.01
N PHE A 105 -81.54 62.12 29.83
CA PHE A 105 -80.77 61.50 30.92
C PHE A 105 -79.28 61.82 30.78
N LEU A 106 -78.80 62.85 31.49
CA LEU A 106 -77.39 63.20 31.57
C LEU A 106 -76.73 62.47 32.74
N TRP A 107 -75.79 61.56 32.46
CA TRP A 107 -75.01 60.83 33.48
C TRP A 107 -73.53 61.21 33.36
N GLU A 108 -73.02 62.01 34.30
CA GLU A 108 -71.62 62.47 34.33
C GLU A 108 -70.75 61.69 35.32
N GLY A 109 -71.36 60.99 36.29
CA GLY A 109 -70.68 60.13 37.27
C GLY A 109 -71.56 59.83 38.48
N GLY A 110 -71.09 58.99 39.41
CA GLY A 110 -71.82 58.63 40.65
C GLY A 110 -72.32 57.18 40.66
N ASN A 111 -73.18 56.83 41.63
CA ASN A 111 -73.71 55.48 41.82
C ASN A 111 -75.22 55.40 41.52
N LEU A 112 -75.60 54.55 40.56
CA LEU A 112 -76.99 54.18 40.31
C LEU A 112 -77.24 52.81 40.93
N GLY A 113 -77.99 52.75 42.04
CA GLY A 113 -78.12 51.60 42.93
C GLY A 113 -77.17 51.66 44.13
N GLY A 114 -77.56 51.02 45.24
CA GLY A 114 -76.79 50.92 46.49
C GLY A 114 -75.66 49.90 46.49
N GLU A 115 -75.07 49.66 47.67
CA GLU A 115 -74.01 48.66 47.90
C GLU A 115 -74.53 47.23 48.14
N VAL A 116 -75.81 46.95 47.83
CA VAL A 116 -76.44 45.64 48.06
C VAL A 116 -76.14 44.64 46.93
N ASP A 117 -76.20 43.34 47.28
CA ASP A 117 -75.95 42.22 46.36
C ASP A 117 -77.17 41.88 45.46
N GLU A 118 -78.27 42.64 45.53
CA GLU A 118 -79.50 42.45 44.73
C GLU A 118 -79.84 43.67 43.88
N ILE A 119 -80.44 43.46 42.70
CA ILE A 119 -80.95 44.54 41.84
C ILE A 119 -82.29 45.02 42.38
N ASN A 120 -82.28 46.19 42.98
CA ASN A 120 -83.45 46.75 43.65
C ASN A 120 -84.07 47.94 42.90
N ILE A 121 -83.35 48.53 41.94
CA ILE A 121 -83.82 49.65 41.12
C ILE A 121 -83.88 49.24 39.65
N VAL A 122 -85.00 49.58 39.00
CA VAL A 122 -85.17 49.50 37.54
C VAL A 122 -85.33 50.92 36.97
N VAL A 123 -84.43 51.33 36.07
CA VAL A 123 -84.54 52.60 35.34
C VAL A 123 -85.04 52.31 33.93
N LYS A 124 -86.19 52.88 33.54
CA LYS A 124 -86.76 52.78 32.20
C LYS A 124 -86.52 54.06 31.42
N LEU A 125 -85.89 53.93 30.25
CA LEU A 125 -85.72 55.00 29.28
C LEU A 125 -86.69 54.72 28.13
N THR A 126 -87.66 55.60 27.90
CA THR A 126 -88.64 55.45 26.82
C THR A 126 -88.03 55.66 25.44
N GLU A 127 -88.75 55.32 24.37
CA GLU A 127 -88.35 55.59 22.97
C GLU A 127 -87.95 57.07 22.70
N GLN A 128 -88.49 58.03 23.45
CA GLN A 128 -88.17 59.46 23.31
C GLN A 128 -86.91 59.87 24.07
N THR A 129 -86.44 59.04 24.99
CA THR A 129 -85.36 59.41 25.90
C THR A 129 -84.03 59.54 25.15
N THR A 130 -83.31 60.63 25.40
CA THR A 130 -81.91 60.78 24.98
C THR A 130 -80.97 60.80 26.18
N GLY A 131 -80.22 59.71 26.33
CA GLY A 131 -79.16 59.57 27.32
C GLY A 131 -77.86 60.17 26.80
N LEU A 132 -77.17 60.96 27.62
CA LEU A 132 -75.79 61.40 27.39
C LEU A 132 -74.92 60.98 28.58
N TRP A 133 -74.08 59.98 28.38
CA TRP A 133 -73.20 59.41 29.40
C TRP A 133 -71.76 59.86 29.12
N ARG A 134 -71.24 60.78 29.95
CA ARG A 134 -69.92 61.44 29.73
C ARG A 134 -69.16 61.68 31.03
N GLY A 135 -67.97 62.29 31.01
CA GLY A 135 -67.26 62.66 32.25
C GLY A 135 -66.57 61.49 32.96
N PHE A 136 -66.79 61.35 34.27
CA PHE A 136 -66.06 60.41 35.14
C PHE A 136 -66.67 59.00 35.16
N SER A 137 -66.07 58.10 35.95
CA SER A 137 -66.56 56.74 36.17
C SER A 137 -67.98 56.70 36.75
N LYS A 138 -68.81 55.84 36.17
CA LYS A 138 -70.22 55.58 36.52
C LYS A 138 -70.31 54.22 37.18
N ASN A 139 -70.91 54.14 38.36
CA ASN A 139 -71.14 52.87 39.03
C ASN A 139 -72.59 52.44 38.81
N LEU A 140 -72.80 51.29 38.17
CA LEU A 140 -74.12 50.72 37.89
C LEU A 140 -74.33 49.47 38.76
N ASN A 141 -75.23 49.58 39.74
CA ASN A 141 -75.74 48.50 40.58
C ASN A 141 -77.29 48.42 40.46
N ALA A 142 -77.81 48.66 39.26
CA ALA A 142 -79.23 48.69 38.94
C ALA A 142 -79.48 48.03 37.58
N ARG A 143 -80.76 47.81 37.23
CA ARG A 143 -81.18 47.42 35.89
C ARG A 143 -81.61 48.67 35.10
N ILE A 144 -81.08 48.85 33.90
CA ILE A 144 -81.54 49.87 32.95
C ILE A 144 -82.24 49.16 31.79
N ASP A 145 -83.50 49.48 31.54
CA ASP A 145 -84.25 49.09 30.34
C ASP A 145 -84.30 50.30 29.40
N ASN A 146 -83.62 50.20 28.24
CA ASN A 146 -83.49 51.28 27.27
C ASN A 146 -84.28 51.01 25.99
N GLU A 147 -85.37 51.74 25.77
CA GLU A 147 -86.09 51.83 24.49
C GLU A 147 -85.63 53.05 23.65
N GLY A 148 -84.93 54.01 24.27
CA GLY A 148 -84.48 55.27 23.65
C GLY A 148 -83.05 55.22 23.08
N THR A 149 -82.36 56.36 23.06
CA THR A 149 -80.97 56.48 22.59
C THR A 149 -80.01 56.83 23.73
N ILE A 150 -79.05 55.96 24.06
CA ILE A 150 -77.95 56.27 24.97
C ILE A 150 -76.70 56.63 24.17
N ASN A 151 -76.08 57.78 24.46
CA ASN A 151 -74.80 58.21 23.91
C ASN A 151 -73.72 58.13 24.97
N TRP A 152 -72.95 57.03 24.98
CA TRP A 152 -71.79 56.87 25.86
C TRP A 152 -70.53 57.38 25.16
N THR A 153 -70.03 58.52 25.64
CA THR A 153 -68.95 59.27 24.98
C THR A 153 -67.66 59.29 25.81
N GLU A 154 -67.76 59.23 27.14
CA GLU A 154 -66.60 59.28 28.05
C GLU A 154 -66.86 58.57 29.39
N GLY A 155 -65.77 58.22 30.08
CA GLY A 155 -65.77 57.63 31.42
C GLY A 155 -66.08 56.13 31.42
N THR A 156 -65.55 55.39 32.38
CA THR A 156 -65.83 53.95 32.53
C THR A 156 -67.21 53.71 33.11
N ILE A 157 -67.84 52.60 32.73
CA ILE A 157 -69.00 52.05 33.45
C ILE A 157 -68.47 50.88 34.28
N SER A 158 -68.77 50.86 35.57
CA SER A 158 -68.26 49.88 36.51
C SER A 158 -69.38 49.32 37.37
N THR A 159 -69.30 48.05 37.75
CA THR A 159 -70.05 47.52 38.90
C THR A 159 -69.14 47.57 40.13
N ARG A 160 -69.70 47.74 41.34
CA ARG A 160 -68.90 47.55 42.57
C ARG A 160 -68.65 46.06 42.81
N LEU A 161 -67.63 45.74 43.63
CA LEU A 161 -67.05 44.39 43.88
C LEU A 161 -68.05 43.22 44.11
N THR A 162 -69.34 43.50 44.35
CA THR A 162 -70.42 42.50 44.52
C THR A 162 -71.74 42.82 43.77
N GLY A 163 -71.87 43.94 43.05
CA GLY A 163 -73.16 44.47 42.56
C GLY A 163 -73.56 44.01 41.15
N LEU A 164 -74.86 43.74 40.94
CA LEU A 164 -75.55 43.11 39.78
C LEU A 164 -75.96 44.07 38.62
N GLY A 165 -75.07 44.91 38.08
CA GLY A 165 -75.47 45.85 37.00
C GLY A 165 -75.98 45.18 35.71
N ILE A 166 -77.22 45.46 35.29
CA ILE A 166 -77.85 44.95 34.04
C ILE A 166 -78.24 46.12 33.13
N LEU A 167 -77.97 46.00 31.83
CA LEU A 167 -78.47 46.91 30.81
C LEU A 167 -79.18 46.09 29.71
N ASN A 168 -80.48 46.31 29.56
CA ASN A 168 -81.29 45.78 28.47
C ASN A 168 -81.52 46.88 27.44
N ASN A 169 -80.98 46.68 26.23
CA ASN A 169 -81.07 47.63 25.13
C ASN A 169 -82.07 47.12 24.08
N GLU A 170 -83.23 47.75 24.03
CA GLU A 170 -84.24 47.59 22.98
C GLU A 170 -84.15 48.74 21.94
N GLY A 171 -83.58 49.88 22.34
CA GLY A 171 -83.34 51.08 21.51
C GLY A 171 -81.93 51.14 20.89
N THR A 172 -81.29 52.31 20.94
CA THR A 172 -79.91 52.52 20.42
C THR A 172 -78.92 52.81 21.55
N PHE A 173 -77.79 52.11 21.58
CA PHE A 173 -76.66 52.37 22.46
C PHE A 173 -75.43 52.75 21.63
N ASN A 174 -75.11 54.05 21.57
CA ASN A 174 -73.91 54.56 20.92
C ASN A 174 -72.71 54.46 21.88
N ALA A 175 -71.82 53.50 21.64
CA ALA A 175 -70.66 53.16 22.46
C ALA A 175 -69.37 53.84 21.95
N ASP A 176 -69.36 55.17 21.93
CA ASP A 176 -68.30 55.99 21.32
C ASP A 176 -67.14 56.31 22.28
N ALA A 177 -67.19 55.82 23.52
CA ALA A 177 -66.18 56.08 24.53
C ALA A 177 -64.95 55.18 24.37
N THR A 178 -63.76 55.78 24.35
CA THR A 178 -62.49 55.05 24.54
C THR A 178 -62.31 54.69 26.02
N ALA A 179 -63.13 53.76 26.49
CA ALA A 179 -63.22 53.34 27.88
C ALA A 179 -63.74 51.90 27.99
N SER A 180 -63.73 51.37 29.21
CA SER A 180 -64.29 50.07 29.52
C SER A 180 -65.65 50.19 30.21
N ALA A 181 -66.61 49.38 29.77
CA ALA A 181 -67.86 49.14 30.44
C ALA A 181 -67.84 47.73 31.05
N ASN A 182 -68.03 47.68 32.36
CA ASN A 182 -68.19 46.46 33.13
C ASN A 182 -69.66 46.33 33.50
N PHE A 183 -70.37 45.44 32.80
CA PHE A 183 -71.72 45.02 33.16
C PHE A 183 -71.66 43.61 33.76
N ILE A 184 -72.71 43.18 34.44
CA ILE A 184 -72.92 41.75 34.68
C ILE A 184 -73.72 41.13 33.56
N GLN A 185 -74.68 41.87 33.01
CA GLN A 185 -75.38 41.49 31.80
C GLN A 185 -75.64 42.72 30.93
N PHE A 186 -75.26 42.64 29.68
CA PHE A 186 -75.63 43.56 28.62
C PHE A 186 -76.43 42.76 27.58
N ILE A 187 -77.73 43.03 27.47
CA ILE A 187 -78.62 42.37 26.51
C ILE A 187 -78.97 43.37 25.42
N ASN A 188 -78.63 43.07 24.18
CA ASN A 188 -79.06 43.85 23.02
C ASN A 188 -80.18 43.12 22.29
N HIS A 189 -81.44 43.45 22.57
CA HIS A 189 -82.59 42.71 22.07
C HIS A 189 -83.86 43.59 22.02
N PRO A 190 -84.42 43.93 20.83
CA PRO A 190 -83.88 43.86 19.46
C PRO A 190 -83.07 45.12 19.08
N GLY A 191 -82.40 45.75 20.06
CA GLY A 191 -81.76 47.05 19.89
C GLY A 191 -80.55 47.10 18.94
N ALA A 192 -80.01 48.29 18.79
CA ALA A 192 -78.78 48.57 18.05
C ALA A 192 -77.66 49.04 19.01
N VAL A 193 -76.48 48.44 18.90
CA VAL A 193 -75.24 48.99 19.46
C VAL A 193 -74.46 49.59 18.31
N VAL A 194 -74.16 50.88 18.37
CA VAL A 194 -73.36 51.56 17.34
C VAL A 194 -72.06 52.03 17.98
N SER A 195 -70.90 51.79 17.36
CA SER A 195 -69.61 52.28 17.86
C SER A 195 -68.90 53.12 16.80
N LYS A 196 -68.51 54.34 17.17
CA LYS A 196 -67.77 55.31 16.33
C LYS A 196 -66.55 55.90 17.05
N SER A 197 -65.87 55.09 17.88
CA SER A 197 -64.70 55.55 18.64
C SER A 197 -63.48 55.74 17.70
N THR A 198 -63.35 56.93 17.09
CA THR A 198 -62.28 57.26 16.11
C THR A 198 -60.83 57.05 16.58
N LEU A 199 -60.56 57.02 17.88
CA LEU A 199 -59.20 57.14 18.43
C LEU A 199 -58.82 56.06 19.46
N GLY A 200 -59.64 55.02 19.66
CA GLY A 200 -59.25 53.95 20.57
C GLY A 200 -60.29 52.83 20.74
N THR A 201 -59.99 51.92 21.66
CA THR A 201 -60.78 50.71 21.92
C THR A 201 -61.94 51.01 22.88
N THR A 202 -63.16 50.70 22.46
CA THR A 202 -64.33 50.57 23.33
C THR A 202 -64.39 49.13 23.83
N THR A 203 -64.33 48.94 25.15
CA THR A 203 -64.28 47.59 25.75
C THR A 203 -65.53 47.28 26.56
N PHE A 204 -66.12 46.11 26.35
CA PHE A 204 -67.09 45.49 27.25
C PHE A 204 -66.38 44.37 28.03
N SER A 205 -65.88 44.67 29.24
CA SER A 205 -64.84 43.86 29.90
C SER A 205 -65.34 42.77 30.86
N SER A 206 -66.59 42.84 31.34
CA SER A 206 -67.12 41.87 32.30
C SER A 206 -68.56 41.45 31.96
N GLY A 207 -68.96 40.28 32.48
CA GLY A 207 -70.34 39.80 32.42
C GLY A 207 -70.71 39.03 31.15
N LEU A 208 -72.02 38.95 30.93
CA LEU A 208 -72.69 38.34 29.77
C LEU A 208 -73.00 39.45 28.76
N PHE A 209 -72.48 39.35 27.54
CA PHE A 209 -72.87 40.21 26.41
C PHE A 209 -73.71 39.35 25.47
N GLU A 210 -75.00 39.60 25.37
CA GLU A 210 -75.94 38.86 24.54
C GLU A 210 -76.42 39.77 23.41
N ASN A 211 -76.17 39.37 22.16
CA ASN A 211 -76.64 40.10 20.99
C ASN A 211 -77.74 39.33 20.26
N ARG A 212 -78.93 39.92 20.23
CA ARG A 212 -80.09 39.46 19.44
C ARG A 212 -80.57 40.54 18.44
N GLY A 213 -79.94 41.71 18.46
CA GLY A 213 -80.20 42.83 17.55
C GLY A 213 -79.03 43.06 16.60
N VAL A 214 -78.64 44.31 16.41
CA VAL A 214 -77.52 44.70 15.53
C VAL A 214 -76.40 45.35 16.33
N VAL A 215 -75.16 44.90 16.13
CA VAL A 215 -73.94 45.59 16.54
C VAL A 215 -73.29 46.16 15.27
N ASP A 216 -73.17 47.48 15.18
CA ASP A 216 -72.68 48.21 14.00
C ASP A 216 -71.44 49.04 14.37
N LEU A 217 -70.26 48.49 14.06
CA LEU A 217 -68.97 49.11 14.31
C LEU A 217 -68.52 49.92 13.09
N ARG A 218 -68.55 51.24 13.20
CA ARG A 218 -68.23 52.14 12.09
C ARG A 218 -66.81 52.70 12.13
N GLU A 219 -66.26 52.91 13.34
CA GLU A 219 -64.91 53.44 13.53
C GLU A 219 -64.26 52.84 14.79
N GLY A 220 -62.93 52.66 14.77
CA GLY A 220 -62.15 52.19 15.91
C GLY A 220 -62.21 50.69 16.17
N THR A 221 -61.93 50.31 17.42
CA THR A 221 -61.94 48.91 17.87
C THR A 221 -63.07 48.71 18.86
N LEU A 222 -63.92 47.70 18.61
CA LEU A 222 -64.87 47.19 19.61
C LEU A 222 -64.35 45.88 20.15
N ASP A 223 -64.20 45.82 21.46
CA ASP A 223 -63.64 44.68 22.15
C ASP A 223 -64.65 44.13 23.16
N ILE A 224 -65.14 42.93 22.87
CA ILE A 224 -66.20 42.27 23.61
C ILE A 224 -65.57 41.13 24.41
N GLY A 225 -65.35 41.39 25.69
CA GLY A 225 -64.99 40.39 26.69
C GLY A 225 -66.20 39.68 27.27
N GLY A 226 -65.94 38.88 28.30
CA GLY A 226 -66.97 38.26 29.12
C GLY A 226 -66.38 37.28 30.13
N SER A 227 -67.24 36.65 30.93
CA SER A 227 -66.83 35.70 31.96
C SER A 227 -66.76 34.26 31.43
N THR A 228 -65.70 33.53 31.77
CA THR A 228 -65.60 32.08 31.49
C THR A 228 -66.47 31.22 32.43
N SER A 229 -67.05 31.81 33.48
CA SER A 229 -67.84 31.10 34.50
C SER A 229 -69.35 31.20 34.32
N LEU A 230 -69.83 32.06 33.40
CA LEU A 230 -71.24 32.23 33.11
C LEU A 230 -71.64 31.40 31.89
N PRO A 231 -72.84 30.79 31.88
CA PRO A 231 -73.34 30.10 30.69
C PRO A 231 -73.52 31.08 29.52
N ASP A 232 -73.19 30.59 28.34
CA ASP A 232 -73.33 31.25 27.06
C ASP A 232 -74.80 31.62 26.77
N PRO A 233 -75.12 32.86 26.34
CA PRO A 233 -76.51 33.25 26.15
C PRO A 233 -77.09 32.78 24.81
N GLY A 234 -76.26 32.37 23.85
CA GLY A 234 -76.67 32.12 22.47
C GLY A 234 -76.91 33.44 21.74
N ASP A 235 -75.90 33.91 21.00
CA ASP A 235 -76.05 35.08 20.13
C ASP A 235 -76.88 34.69 18.90
N THR A 236 -77.91 35.48 18.58
CA THR A 236 -78.73 35.34 17.36
C THR A 236 -78.72 36.60 16.50
N GLY A 237 -78.00 37.64 16.92
CA GLY A 237 -77.94 38.94 16.29
C GLY A 237 -76.90 39.06 15.17
N THR A 238 -76.82 40.27 14.59
CA THR A 238 -75.87 40.59 13.51
C THR A 238 -74.77 41.51 14.02
N TYR A 239 -73.53 41.24 13.60
CA TYR A 239 -72.35 42.07 13.81
C TYR A 239 -71.87 42.60 12.45
N LEU A 240 -71.91 43.91 12.27
CA LEU A 240 -71.47 44.63 11.08
C LEU A 240 -70.25 45.47 11.42
N THR A 241 -69.29 45.54 10.50
CA THR A 241 -68.14 46.43 10.65
C THR A 241 -67.82 47.18 9.35
N ASP A 242 -67.41 48.44 9.45
CA ASP A 242 -66.90 49.25 8.32
C ASP A 242 -65.38 49.03 8.10
N PRO A 243 -64.82 49.36 6.92
CA PRO A 243 -63.38 49.20 6.66
C PRO A 243 -62.51 50.02 7.61
N GLY A 244 -61.40 49.43 8.09
CA GLY A 244 -60.48 50.08 9.02
C GLY A 244 -60.83 49.94 10.51
N THR A 245 -61.88 49.17 10.82
CA THR A 245 -62.26 48.82 12.21
C THR A 245 -61.67 47.48 12.65
N GLU A 246 -61.77 47.17 13.94
CA GLU A 246 -61.42 45.83 14.47
C GLU A 246 -62.47 45.37 15.50
N LEU A 247 -63.01 44.18 15.29
CA LEU A 247 -63.90 43.52 16.25
C LEU A 247 -63.12 42.44 17.01
N ILE A 248 -63.01 42.56 18.33
CA ILE A 248 -62.26 41.63 19.19
C ILE A 248 -63.21 40.85 20.10
N PHE A 249 -63.06 39.53 20.16
CA PHE A 249 -63.70 38.67 21.16
C PHE A 249 -62.66 38.17 22.17
N ARG A 250 -62.70 38.65 23.43
CA ARG A 250 -61.53 38.55 24.32
C ARG A 250 -61.45 37.35 25.27
N THR A 251 -62.51 36.95 25.98
CA THR A 251 -62.38 36.06 27.17
C THR A 251 -63.58 35.18 27.50
N ALA A 252 -64.58 35.03 26.63
CA ALA A 252 -65.81 34.29 26.95
C ALA A 252 -66.01 33.08 26.05
N ASN A 253 -66.66 32.04 26.59
CA ASN A 253 -67.31 31.06 25.73
C ASN A 253 -68.48 31.74 25.03
N ARG A 254 -68.62 31.54 23.72
CA ARG A 254 -69.63 32.22 22.92
C ARG A 254 -70.18 31.30 21.82
N ASP A 255 -71.49 31.13 21.78
CA ASP A 255 -72.24 30.34 20.81
C ASP A 255 -73.00 31.32 19.90
N PHE A 256 -72.56 31.46 18.66
CA PHE A 256 -73.28 32.16 17.61
C PHE A 256 -74.20 31.14 16.94
N ASP A 257 -75.50 31.20 17.25
CA ASP A 257 -76.49 30.27 16.73
C ASP A 257 -76.71 30.45 15.23
N GLY A 258 -77.47 29.53 14.60
CA GLY A 258 -77.67 29.51 13.14
C GLY A 258 -78.31 30.77 12.54
N GLU A 259 -78.88 31.65 13.36
CA GLU A 259 -79.43 32.94 12.93
C GLU A 259 -78.43 34.10 13.06
N ALA A 260 -77.33 33.93 13.81
CA ALA A 260 -76.32 34.94 14.00
C ALA A 260 -75.53 35.19 12.71
N ASN A 261 -75.15 36.45 12.49
CA ASN A 261 -74.37 36.83 11.31
C ASN A 261 -73.20 37.71 11.73
N ILE A 262 -71.98 37.31 11.37
CA ILE A 262 -70.78 38.15 11.47
C ILE A 262 -70.41 38.56 10.05
N GLU A 263 -70.84 39.75 9.64
CA GLU A 263 -70.57 40.33 8.32
C GLU A 263 -69.60 41.51 8.48
N SER A 264 -68.32 41.20 8.61
CA SER A 264 -67.27 42.18 8.82
C SER A 264 -66.61 42.57 7.50
N SER A 265 -66.43 43.88 7.28
CA SER A 265 -65.57 44.40 6.19
C SER A 265 -64.15 44.75 6.67
N ALA A 266 -63.77 44.31 7.87
CA ALA A 266 -62.47 44.56 8.48
C ALA A 266 -61.99 43.34 9.31
N GLN A 267 -61.02 43.55 10.20
CA GLN A 267 -60.42 42.44 10.96
C GLN A 267 -61.34 41.96 12.09
N VAL A 268 -61.50 40.65 12.21
CA VAL A 268 -62.12 39.99 13.38
C VAL A 268 -61.06 39.21 14.14
N THR A 269 -60.85 39.56 15.41
CA THR A 269 -59.82 38.97 16.28
C THR A 269 -60.45 38.13 17.39
N PHE A 270 -60.11 36.84 17.42
CA PHE A 270 -60.45 35.93 18.50
C PHE A 270 -59.25 35.81 19.44
N GLN A 271 -59.35 36.38 20.64
CA GLN A 271 -58.21 36.46 21.58
C GLN A 271 -58.11 35.22 22.48
N SER A 272 -59.23 34.74 23.02
CA SER A 272 -59.34 33.54 23.87
C SER A 272 -60.81 33.12 24.08
N GLY A 273 -61.06 32.02 24.78
CA GLY A 273 -62.40 31.45 25.01
C GLY A 273 -62.75 30.32 24.03
N ASN A 274 -63.88 29.63 24.24
CA ASN A 274 -64.40 28.65 23.27
C ASN A 274 -65.54 29.31 22.48
N ILE A 275 -65.28 29.62 21.23
CA ILE A 275 -66.21 30.33 20.34
C ILE A 275 -66.70 29.34 19.30
N HIS A 276 -68.01 29.25 19.16
CA HIS A 276 -68.68 28.34 18.26
C HIS A 276 -69.58 29.13 17.31
N ILE A 277 -69.32 29.01 16.01
CA ILE A 277 -70.02 29.74 14.96
C ILE A 277 -70.85 28.75 14.15
N LYS A 278 -72.18 28.78 14.35
CA LYS A 278 -73.18 28.01 13.59
C LYS A 278 -73.87 28.87 12.52
N GLY A 279 -73.86 30.19 12.72
CA GLY A 279 -74.42 31.19 11.81
C GLY A 279 -73.50 31.54 10.64
N THR A 280 -73.73 32.69 9.99
CA THR A 280 -72.85 33.13 8.88
C THR A 280 -71.60 33.85 9.40
N TYR A 281 -70.47 33.62 8.73
CA TYR A 281 -69.21 34.30 9.03
C TYR A 281 -68.53 34.79 7.76
N GLN A 282 -68.25 36.09 7.71
CA GLN A 282 -67.48 36.73 6.65
C GLN A 282 -66.57 37.79 7.28
N SER A 283 -65.28 37.70 7.00
CA SER A 283 -64.30 38.74 7.31
C SER A 283 -63.17 38.69 6.28
N PRO A 284 -62.67 39.83 5.81
CA PRO A 284 -61.48 39.87 4.96
C PRO A 284 -60.20 39.46 5.71
N ASN A 285 -60.17 39.55 7.05
CA ASN A 285 -59.02 39.16 7.86
C ASN A 285 -59.46 38.57 9.20
N THR A 286 -59.28 37.26 9.33
CA THR A 286 -59.56 36.50 10.55
C THR A 286 -58.28 36.30 11.32
N ARG A 287 -58.22 36.78 12.57
CA ARG A 287 -57.06 36.58 13.45
C ARG A 287 -57.45 35.77 14.68
N ILE A 288 -56.63 34.77 15.01
CA ILE A 288 -56.81 33.90 16.18
C ILE A 288 -55.54 33.97 17.01
N ASN A 289 -55.61 34.51 18.21
CA ASN A 289 -54.47 34.61 19.14
C ASN A 289 -54.54 33.54 20.25
N GLY A 290 -55.68 32.87 20.44
CA GLY A 290 -55.88 31.87 21.49
C GLY A 290 -57.33 31.38 21.60
N GLY A 291 -57.56 30.39 22.47
CA GLY A 291 -58.89 29.78 22.65
C GLY A 291 -59.20 28.67 21.63
N THR A 292 -60.47 28.26 21.56
CA THR A 292 -60.99 27.32 20.55
C THR A 292 -61.97 28.08 19.66
N LEU A 293 -61.81 28.03 18.35
CA LEU A 293 -62.74 28.55 17.36
C LEU A 293 -63.32 27.39 16.55
N GLN A 294 -64.61 27.15 16.71
CA GLN A 294 -65.34 26.08 16.04
C GLN A 294 -66.27 26.67 14.96
N PHE A 295 -66.14 26.18 13.72
CA PHE A 295 -67.02 26.53 12.60
C PHE A 295 -67.91 25.34 12.22
N ASP A 296 -69.21 25.49 12.45
CA ASP A 296 -70.26 24.52 12.13
C ASP A 296 -71.40 25.21 11.35
N THR A 297 -71.03 26.01 10.35
CA THR A 297 -71.94 26.75 9.47
C THR A 297 -72.67 25.86 8.47
N GLY A 298 -72.18 24.63 8.26
CA GLY A 298 -72.78 23.63 7.38
C GLY A 298 -72.36 23.78 5.91
N SER A 299 -71.32 24.56 5.63
CA SER A 299 -70.78 24.80 4.29
C SER A 299 -69.28 25.10 4.34
N MET A 300 -68.61 25.06 3.18
CA MET A 300 -67.21 25.45 3.07
C MET A 300 -67.02 26.93 3.46
N LEU A 301 -66.05 27.20 4.33
CA LEU A 301 -65.74 28.53 4.83
C LEU A 301 -64.59 29.15 4.02
N SER A 302 -64.91 30.15 3.21
CA SER A 302 -63.91 30.89 2.42
C SER A 302 -63.32 32.05 3.24
N LEU A 303 -62.03 31.98 3.54
CA LEU A 303 -61.28 32.98 4.30
C LEU A 303 -60.22 33.65 3.41
N PRO A 304 -60.36 34.96 3.10
CA PRO A 304 -59.35 35.69 2.33
C PRO A 304 -58.01 35.86 3.05
N GLN A 305 -58.00 35.92 4.38
CA GLN A 305 -56.78 35.95 5.17
C GLN A 305 -57.05 35.32 6.53
N LEU A 306 -56.22 34.37 6.93
CA LEU A 306 -56.24 33.72 8.22
C LEU A 306 -54.88 33.88 8.91
N THR A 307 -54.87 34.52 10.08
CA THR A 307 -53.67 34.64 10.92
C THR A 307 -53.84 33.81 12.19
N ILE A 308 -53.05 32.76 12.35
CA ILE A 308 -53.08 31.83 13.48
C ILE A 308 -51.88 32.12 14.39
N GLY A 309 -52.10 33.01 15.35
CA GLY A 309 -51.17 33.38 16.42
C GLY A 309 -51.33 32.57 17.71
N GLY A 310 -52.27 31.62 17.78
CA GLY A 310 -52.49 30.70 18.90
C GLY A 310 -53.83 29.97 18.84
N GLY A 311 -54.10 29.07 19.80
CA GLY A 311 -55.41 28.42 19.99
C GLY A 311 -55.66 27.14 19.19
N THR A 312 -56.93 26.80 18.99
CA THR A 312 -57.41 25.63 18.24
C THR A 312 -58.49 26.06 17.25
N ILE A 313 -58.41 25.61 16.00
CA ILE A 313 -59.49 25.70 15.00
C ILE A 313 -60.10 24.31 14.85
N THR A 314 -61.42 24.20 14.97
CA THR A 314 -62.15 22.92 14.89
C THR A 314 -63.51 23.11 14.18
N GLY A 315 -64.30 22.04 14.09
CA GLY A 315 -65.63 22.04 13.48
C GLY A 315 -65.73 21.20 12.22
N PHE A 316 -66.93 21.15 11.65
CA PHE A 316 -67.25 20.32 10.49
C PHE A 316 -67.07 21.01 9.14
N ASP A 317 -66.78 22.31 9.14
CA ASP A 317 -66.57 23.07 7.91
C ASP A 317 -65.13 22.93 7.39
N GLU A 318 -64.99 22.75 6.07
CA GLU A 318 -63.71 22.85 5.37
C GLU A 318 -63.35 24.33 5.17
N ILE A 319 -62.09 24.69 5.39
CA ILE A 319 -61.58 26.06 5.27
C ILE A 319 -60.89 26.22 3.93
N GLU A 320 -61.36 27.14 3.11
CA GLU A 320 -60.72 27.53 1.85
C GLU A 320 -60.00 28.86 2.03
N LEU A 321 -58.69 28.88 1.83
CA LEU A 321 -57.89 30.11 1.87
C LEU A 321 -57.84 30.72 0.47
N THR A 322 -58.33 31.95 0.34
CA THR A 322 -58.39 32.70 -0.93
C THR A 322 -57.40 33.88 -1.00
N GLY A 323 -56.61 34.09 0.05
CA GLY A 323 -55.51 35.06 0.08
C GLY A 323 -54.51 34.75 1.20
N ASP A 324 -53.41 35.50 1.19
CA ASP A 324 -52.22 35.17 1.98
C ASP A 324 -52.52 35.07 3.48
N SER A 325 -52.03 33.99 4.07
CA SER A 325 -52.38 33.56 5.43
C SER A 325 -51.14 33.10 6.19
N GLU A 326 -51.17 33.17 7.52
CA GLU A 326 -50.01 32.93 8.38
C GLU A 326 -50.34 32.00 9.56
N TRP A 327 -49.42 31.08 9.85
CA TRP A 327 -49.42 30.24 11.05
C TRP A 327 -48.14 30.52 11.84
N ILE A 328 -48.27 31.24 12.96
CA ILE A 328 -47.12 31.91 13.62
C ILE A 328 -46.71 31.21 14.92
N SER A 329 -47.64 30.72 15.73
CA SER A 329 -47.30 30.08 17.03
C SER A 329 -47.65 28.59 17.04
N GLY A 330 -47.39 27.91 18.15
CA GLY A 330 -47.99 26.61 18.41
C GLY A 330 -49.51 26.75 18.59
N SER A 331 -50.27 26.05 17.77
CA SER A 331 -51.73 25.97 17.77
C SER A 331 -52.16 24.69 17.06
N THR A 332 -53.46 24.37 17.12
CA THR A 332 -54.03 23.16 16.55
C THR A 332 -55.07 23.50 15.49
N ILE A 333 -55.04 22.77 14.37
CA ILE A 333 -56.10 22.76 13.36
C ILE A 333 -56.65 21.33 13.31
N GLU A 334 -57.92 21.14 13.65
CA GLU A 334 -58.60 19.84 13.74
C GLU A 334 -60.02 19.89 13.16
N ASN A 335 -60.23 20.71 12.12
CA ASN A 335 -61.51 20.85 11.40
C ASN A 335 -61.67 19.79 10.30
N ALA A 336 -62.68 19.94 9.42
CA ALA A 336 -62.94 18.98 8.33
C ALA A 336 -61.90 19.00 7.18
N GLY A 337 -61.12 20.08 7.02
CA GLY A 337 -60.06 20.19 6.01
C GLY A 337 -59.61 21.62 5.77
N VAL A 338 -58.43 21.80 5.17
CA VAL A 338 -57.93 23.10 4.72
C VAL A 338 -57.51 23.01 3.25
N ILE A 339 -57.95 23.96 2.44
CA ILE A 339 -57.58 24.11 1.02
C ILE A 339 -56.83 25.43 0.86
N ILE A 340 -55.63 25.39 0.29
CA ILE A 340 -54.88 26.57 -0.12
C ILE A 340 -55.01 26.71 -1.62
N ASN A 341 -55.70 27.75 -2.08
CA ASN A 341 -55.94 27.97 -3.51
C ASN A 341 -54.69 28.41 -4.27
N GLU A 342 -54.71 28.21 -5.59
CA GLU A 342 -53.68 28.71 -6.50
C GLU A 342 -53.45 30.23 -6.32
N GLY A 343 -52.18 30.63 -6.25
CA GLY A 343 -51.77 32.02 -6.05
C GLY A 343 -51.84 32.53 -4.60
N VAL A 344 -52.24 31.68 -3.65
CA VAL A 344 -52.26 32.00 -2.21
C VAL A 344 -51.00 31.49 -1.52
N THR A 345 -50.41 32.31 -0.66
CA THR A 345 -49.29 31.91 0.20
C THR A 345 -49.75 31.62 1.62
N PHE A 346 -49.44 30.43 2.14
CA PHE A 346 -49.61 30.06 3.54
C PHE A 346 -48.25 29.97 4.24
N THR A 347 -47.93 30.98 5.05
CA THR A 347 -46.62 31.09 5.71
C THR A 347 -46.64 30.39 7.05
N ILE A 348 -45.75 29.42 7.25
CA ILE A 348 -45.52 28.73 8.52
C ILE A 348 -44.25 29.29 9.16
N SER A 349 -44.43 30.11 10.19
CA SER A 349 -43.34 30.82 10.86
C SER A 349 -43.38 30.66 12.37
N GLY A 350 -42.40 31.24 13.07
CA GLY A 350 -42.30 31.23 14.53
C GLY A 350 -42.03 29.86 15.16
N GLY A 351 -41.95 29.83 16.50
CA GLY A 351 -41.63 28.62 17.27
C GLY A 351 -42.85 27.82 17.73
N GLY A 352 -42.60 26.69 18.40
CA GLY A 352 -43.63 25.79 18.92
C GLY A 352 -44.13 24.78 17.90
N LEU A 353 -44.72 23.68 18.39
CA LEU A 353 -45.31 22.64 17.53
C LEU A 353 -46.68 23.10 17.01
N LYS A 354 -46.81 23.15 15.70
CA LYS A 354 -48.07 23.42 14.98
C LYS A 354 -48.76 22.11 14.64
N GLN A 355 -49.93 21.87 15.24
CA GLN A 355 -50.62 20.59 15.12
C GLN A 355 -51.66 20.64 13.99
N LEU A 356 -51.48 19.84 12.96
CA LEU A 356 -52.39 19.68 11.83
C LEU A 356 -53.08 18.32 11.92
N ASN A 357 -54.23 18.24 12.57
CA ASN A 357 -55.00 17.01 12.76
C ASN A 357 -56.15 16.90 11.74
N THR A 358 -55.93 17.34 10.50
CA THR A 358 -56.93 17.36 9.41
C THR A 358 -56.28 17.18 8.04
N THR A 359 -57.06 17.09 6.97
CA THR A 359 -56.54 17.07 5.59
C THR A 359 -56.11 18.47 5.16
N LEU A 360 -54.96 18.59 4.51
CA LEU A 360 -54.48 19.83 3.90
C LEU A 360 -54.21 19.61 2.41
N ALA A 361 -54.92 20.35 1.55
CA ALA A 361 -54.71 20.35 0.11
C ALA A 361 -54.04 21.68 -0.30
N ASN A 362 -52.90 21.59 -0.98
CA ASN A 362 -52.13 22.73 -1.42
C ASN A 362 -52.09 22.82 -2.95
N ASP A 363 -52.77 23.82 -3.51
CA ASP A 363 -52.65 24.27 -4.90
C ASP A 363 -51.90 25.61 -5.00
N GLY A 364 -51.64 26.27 -3.88
CA GLY A 364 -50.88 27.52 -3.76
C GLY A 364 -49.43 27.32 -3.34
N THR A 365 -48.91 28.20 -2.48
CA THR A 365 -47.55 28.14 -1.93
C THR A 365 -47.59 27.99 -0.41
N ILE A 366 -46.90 26.99 0.13
CA ILE A 366 -46.58 26.93 1.56
C ILE A 366 -45.16 27.44 1.74
N ASP A 367 -45.00 28.46 2.59
CA ASP A 367 -43.69 29.00 2.93
C ASP A 367 -43.31 28.64 4.36
N TRP A 368 -42.50 27.59 4.51
CA TRP A 368 -42.08 27.05 5.79
C TRP A 368 -40.78 27.69 6.25
N GLU A 369 -40.91 28.82 6.94
CA GLU A 369 -39.78 29.62 7.41
C GLU A 369 -39.10 29.06 8.66
N ALA A 370 -39.89 28.58 9.62
CA ALA A 370 -39.37 28.11 10.90
C ALA A 370 -40.39 27.22 11.64
N GLY A 371 -39.91 26.58 12.71
CA GLY A 371 -40.76 25.79 13.61
C GLY A 371 -41.05 24.39 13.08
N SER A 372 -41.58 23.54 13.95
CA SER A 372 -42.01 22.19 13.60
C SER A 372 -43.52 22.13 13.50
N TRP A 373 -44.02 21.30 12.61
CA TRP A 373 -45.45 21.09 12.40
C TRP A 373 -45.72 19.61 12.15
N GLY A 374 -46.93 19.14 12.41
CA GLY A 374 -47.20 17.71 12.38
C GLY A 374 -48.46 17.34 13.14
N THR A 375 -48.59 16.07 13.53
CA THR A 375 -49.70 15.59 14.35
C THR A 375 -49.22 15.23 15.76
N SER A 376 -50.07 15.37 16.78
CA SER A 376 -49.78 14.93 18.15
C SER A 376 -50.18 13.48 18.42
N THR A 377 -50.97 12.87 17.53
CA THR A 377 -51.53 11.53 17.68
C THR A 377 -51.11 10.65 16.52
N THR A 378 -50.31 9.63 16.82
CA THR A 378 -49.99 8.56 15.86
C THR A 378 -51.27 7.87 15.41
N GLY A 379 -51.58 7.88 14.11
CA GLY A 379 -52.65 7.08 13.51
C GLY A 379 -53.94 7.82 13.12
N LEU A 380 -54.01 9.14 13.25
CA LEU A 380 -55.00 9.93 12.50
C LEU A 380 -54.44 10.15 11.09
N GLY A 381 -55.19 9.74 10.06
CA GLY A 381 -54.82 9.85 8.65
C GLY A 381 -54.83 11.29 8.15
N THR A 382 -54.03 12.17 8.76
CA THR A 382 -53.73 13.50 8.23
C THR A 382 -53.04 13.32 6.89
N VAL A 383 -53.82 13.47 5.83
CA VAL A 383 -53.33 13.48 4.47
C VAL A 383 -52.97 14.91 4.10
N PHE A 384 -51.73 15.09 3.69
CA PHE A 384 -51.23 16.32 3.13
C PHE A 384 -51.00 16.08 1.64
N ASN A 385 -51.77 16.75 0.79
CA ASN A 385 -51.66 16.65 -0.66
C ASN A 385 -51.09 17.96 -1.21
N ASN A 386 -49.83 17.91 -1.68
CA ASN A 386 -49.30 18.99 -2.50
C ASN A 386 -49.70 18.72 -3.95
N SER A 387 -50.87 19.22 -4.35
CA SER A 387 -51.49 18.96 -5.64
C SER A 387 -50.71 19.67 -6.76
N THR A 388 -51.06 20.89 -7.15
CA THR A 388 -50.22 21.69 -8.07
C THR A 388 -49.34 22.70 -7.35
N GLY A 389 -49.34 22.68 -6.01
CA GLY A 389 -48.71 23.70 -5.19
C GLY A 389 -47.19 23.58 -5.05
N GLN A 390 -46.61 24.60 -4.44
CA GLN A 390 -45.20 24.71 -4.08
C GLN A 390 -45.03 24.68 -2.56
N ILE A 391 -44.03 23.96 -2.05
CA ILE A 391 -43.63 24.01 -0.64
C ILE A 391 -42.19 24.51 -0.55
N ASN A 392 -42.02 25.73 -0.06
CA ASN A 392 -40.71 26.32 0.18
C ASN A 392 -40.27 26.03 1.60
N ILE A 393 -39.29 25.16 1.78
CA ILE A 393 -38.68 24.83 3.05
C ILE A 393 -37.49 25.76 3.27
N ARG A 394 -37.68 26.82 4.06
CA ARG A 394 -36.60 27.76 4.38
C ARG A 394 -35.93 27.47 5.73
N GLY A 395 -36.68 26.92 6.69
CA GLY A 395 -36.19 26.58 8.01
C GLY A 395 -35.64 25.16 8.16
N ASP A 396 -35.06 24.87 9.33
CA ASP A 396 -34.53 23.55 9.73
C ASP A 396 -35.50 22.78 10.65
N GLY A 397 -36.80 23.04 10.50
CA GLY A 397 -37.83 22.40 11.32
C GLY A 397 -38.10 20.96 10.94
N ASN A 398 -39.03 20.32 11.68
CA ASN A 398 -39.54 18.99 11.34
C ASN A 398 -41.02 19.05 10.95
N ALA A 399 -41.38 18.37 9.86
CA ALA A 399 -42.74 18.00 9.50
C ALA A 399 -42.95 16.55 9.96
N SER A 400 -43.72 16.32 11.03
CA SER A 400 -43.75 15.01 11.72
C SER A 400 -45.12 14.34 11.69
N SER A 401 -45.14 13.03 11.45
CA SER A 401 -46.36 12.20 11.51
C SER A 401 -47.47 12.64 10.55
N LEU A 402 -47.08 13.11 9.36
CA LEU A 402 -47.96 13.46 8.24
C LEU A 402 -47.88 12.40 7.14
N ASP A 403 -48.97 12.14 6.42
CA ASP A 403 -48.95 11.37 5.18
C ASP A 403 -48.92 12.33 3.98
N ILE A 404 -47.77 12.50 3.36
CA ILE A 404 -47.52 13.48 2.30
C ILE A 404 -47.56 12.80 0.94
N ARG A 405 -48.39 13.33 0.04
CA ARG A 405 -48.34 13.05 -1.41
C ARG A 405 -47.95 14.30 -2.16
N ASN A 406 -46.86 14.22 -2.91
CA ASN A 406 -46.34 15.34 -3.68
C ASN A 406 -46.58 15.16 -5.18
N PHE A 407 -47.51 15.93 -5.74
CA PHE A 407 -47.73 16.07 -7.18
C PHE A 407 -47.13 17.39 -7.73
N GLY A 408 -46.83 18.36 -6.87
CA GLY A 408 -46.22 19.66 -7.21
C GLY A 408 -44.73 19.72 -6.85
N THR A 409 -44.25 20.90 -6.44
CA THR A 409 -42.82 21.12 -6.13
C THR A 409 -42.57 21.25 -4.63
N ILE A 410 -41.55 20.58 -4.11
CA ILE A 410 -40.95 20.85 -2.80
C ILE A 410 -39.57 21.44 -3.04
N ASP A 411 -39.35 22.69 -2.63
CA ASP A 411 -38.06 23.37 -2.73
C ASP A 411 -37.45 23.58 -1.34
N ARG A 412 -36.26 23.03 -1.12
CA ARG A 412 -35.43 23.28 0.07
C ARG A 412 -34.32 24.29 -0.25
N SER A 413 -34.57 25.58 0.02
CA SER A 413 -33.67 26.69 -0.39
C SER A 413 -33.20 27.66 0.70
N GLY A 414 -33.65 27.57 1.97
CA GLY A 414 -33.41 28.67 2.92
C GLY A 414 -32.24 28.56 3.90
N SER A 415 -31.55 27.42 4.01
CA SER A 415 -30.58 27.19 5.10
C SER A 415 -29.50 26.14 4.73
N SER A 416 -28.31 26.21 5.33
CA SER A 416 -27.29 25.15 5.21
C SER A 416 -27.49 23.98 6.19
N GLY A 417 -28.48 24.06 7.09
CA GLY A 417 -28.83 23.03 8.07
C GLY A 417 -29.69 21.91 7.50
N GLN A 418 -30.34 21.15 8.39
CA GLN A 418 -31.17 20.00 8.04
C GLN A 418 -32.65 20.28 8.33
N ALA A 419 -33.50 20.20 7.31
CA ALA A 419 -34.94 20.08 7.47
C ALA A 419 -35.35 18.61 7.41
N SER A 420 -36.35 18.19 8.19
CA SER A 420 -36.82 16.81 8.14
C SER A 420 -38.30 16.69 7.84
N ILE A 421 -38.64 15.81 6.91
CA ILE A 421 -39.96 15.25 6.72
C ILE A 421 -39.94 13.86 7.35
N ILE A 422 -40.49 13.76 8.57
CA ILE A 422 -40.62 12.52 9.33
C ILE A 422 -42.08 12.05 9.19
N SER A 423 -42.44 11.57 8.02
CA SER A 423 -43.80 11.19 7.66
C SER A 423 -44.20 9.81 8.21
N GLY A 424 -45.50 9.56 8.35
CA GLY A 424 -46.02 8.18 8.34
C GLY A 424 -45.84 7.56 6.95
N PHE A 425 -46.09 8.36 5.92
CA PHE A 425 -45.95 7.99 4.52
C PHE A 425 -45.54 9.23 3.70
N PHE A 426 -44.46 9.17 2.93
CA PHE A 426 -44.09 10.22 1.97
C PHE A 426 -43.95 9.55 0.61
N GLN A 427 -44.66 10.08 -0.38
CA GLN A 427 -44.58 9.61 -1.75
C GLN A 427 -44.45 10.80 -2.70
N ASN A 428 -43.38 10.80 -3.50
CA ASN A 428 -43.22 11.72 -4.62
C ASN A 428 -43.92 11.12 -5.85
N GLU A 429 -45.04 11.70 -6.25
CA GLU A 429 -45.88 11.20 -7.35
C GLU A 429 -45.24 11.55 -8.71
N SER A 430 -45.76 11.00 -9.79
CA SER A 430 -45.14 11.07 -11.12
C SER A 430 -44.99 12.48 -11.72
N SER A 431 -45.76 13.47 -11.24
CA SER A 431 -45.60 14.87 -11.61
C SER A 431 -44.82 15.69 -10.59
N GLY A 432 -44.46 15.09 -9.46
CA GLY A 432 -43.84 15.77 -8.34
C GLY A 432 -42.32 15.94 -8.51
N THR A 433 -41.82 17.08 -8.06
CA THR A 433 -40.39 17.40 -8.04
C THR A 433 -39.98 17.77 -6.61
N VAL A 434 -38.84 17.24 -6.16
CA VAL A 434 -38.20 17.62 -4.89
C VAL A 434 -36.83 18.22 -5.19
N GLU A 435 -36.71 19.52 -5.03
CA GLU A 435 -35.49 20.30 -5.25
C GLU A 435 -34.79 20.57 -3.91
N ILE A 436 -33.55 20.11 -3.76
CA ILE A 436 -32.70 20.39 -2.61
C ILE A 436 -31.63 21.38 -3.03
N ASN A 437 -31.98 22.67 -3.00
CA ASN A 437 -31.12 23.77 -3.41
C ASN A 437 -30.04 24.14 -2.38
N SER A 438 -30.20 23.74 -1.11
CA SER A 438 -29.20 23.96 -0.04
C SER A 438 -29.39 23.02 1.15
N GLY A 439 -28.31 22.78 1.91
CA GLY A 439 -28.37 22.02 3.16
C GLY A 439 -28.77 20.56 2.97
N THR A 440 -29.50 20.01 3.94
CA THR A 440 -29.96 18.61 3.89
C THR A 440 -31.48 18.54 4.00
N LEU A 441 -32.13 17.83 3.07
CA LEU A 441 -33.51 17.39 3.24
C LEU A 441 -33.51 15.93 3.68
N ARG A 442 -33.97 15.69 4.90
CA ARG A 442 -34.14 14.33 5.43
C ARG A 442 -35.57 13.87 5.23
N ILE A 443 -35.76 12.79 4.48
CA ILE A 443 -37.04 12.10 4.31
C ILE A 443 -36.96 10.77 5.07
N GLY A 444 -37.79 10.63 6.10
CA GLY A 444 -37.79 9.47 6.97
C GLY A 444 -39.17 9.16 7.55
N GLY A 445 -39.24 8.04 8.27
CA GLY A 445 -40.49 7.51 8.81
C GLY A 445 -40.26 6.13 9.43
N SER A 446 -41.35 5.50 9.86
CA SER A 446 -41.27 4.17 10.46
C SER A 446 -41.07 3.10 9.38
N THR A 447 -40.08 2.22 9.57
CA THR A 447 -39.85 1.06 8.68
C THR A 447 -40.93 -0.02 8.79
N ALA A 448 -41.87 0.11 9.74
CA ALA A 448 -43.01 -0.79 9.91
C ALA A 448 -44.22 -0.43 9.03
N LEU A 449 -44.18 0.71 8.34
CA LEU A 449 -45.27 1.20 7.49
C LEU A 449 -45.10 0.73 6.05
N ALA A 450 -46.15 0.91 5.24
CA ALA A 450 -46.12 0.55 3.83
C ALA A 450 -44.98 1.29 3.10
N THR A 451 -44.24 0.57 2.26
CA THR A 451 -43.17 1.13 1.45
C THR A 451 -43.77 2.06 0.38
N PRO A 452 -43.50 3.38 0.41
CA PRO A 452 -43.94 4.28 -0.65
C PRO A 452 -43.20 4.01 -1.95
N SER A 453 -43.89 4.22 -3.06
CA SER A 453 -43.38 4.07 -4.42
C SER A 453 -43.25 5.42 -5.09
N ASP A 454 -42.05 5.99 -5.05
CA ASP A 454 -41.74 7.27 -5.65
C ASP A 454 -41.66 7.13 -7.18
N GLN A 455 -42.29 8.07 -7.87
CA GLN A 455 -42.40 8.11 -9.33
C GLN A 455 -41.88 9.42 -9.93
N GLY A 456 -41.73 10.46 -9.12
CA GLY A 456 -41.25 11.78 -9.52
C GLY A 456 -39.73 11.97 -9.36
N ASP A 457 -39.31 13.22 -9.54
CA ASP A 457 -37.89 13.60 -9.64
C ASP A 457 -37.34 14.20 -8.34
N TYR A 458 -36.07 13.92 -8.05
CA TYR A 458 -35.29 14.51 -6.98
C TYR A 458 -34.05 15.20 -7.57
N GLU A 459 -33.90 16.50 -7.32
CA GLU A 459 -32.80 17.32 -7.84
C GLU A 459 -31.98 17.87 -6.68
N ILE A 460 -30.67 17.58 -6.64
CA ILE A 460 -29.79 17.89 -5.50
C ILE A 460 -28.72 18.88 -5.96
N ALA A 461 -28.80 20.14 -5.51
CA ALA A 461 -27.80 21.13 -5.87
C ALA A 461 -26.40 20.79 -5.30
N SER A 462 -25.36 21.42 -5.85
CA SER A 462 -23.99 21.28 -5.33
C SER A 462 -23.89 21.73 -3.86
N GLY A 463 -23.29 20.88 -3.02
CA GLY A 463 -23.18 21.05 -1.58
C GLY A 463 -24.43 20.65 -0.79
N ALA A 464 -25.49 20.20 -1.45
CA ALA A 464 -26.73 19.75 -0.81
C ALA A 464 -26.80 18.22 -0.68
N THR A 465 -27.72 17.73 0.16
CA THR A 465 -27.85 16.29 0.42
C THR A 465 -29.32 15.87 0.55
N LEU A 466 -29.69 14.82 -0.16
CA LEU A 466 -30.92 14.06 0.08
C LEU A 466 -30.63 12.93 1.07
N ARG A 467 -31.25 12.95 2.25
CA ARG A 467 -31.06 11.92 3.28
C ARG A 467 -32.30 11.07 3.46
N LEU A 468 -32.12 9.75 3.48
CA LEU A 468 -33.14 8.74 3.24
C LEU A 468 -33.17 7.72 4.40
N GLN A 469 -34.24 7.71 5.22
CA GLN A 469 -34.31 6.96 6.50
C GLN A 469 -35.46 5.93 6.69
N GLN A 470 -36.16 5.52 5.62
CA GLN A 470 -37.26 4.56 5.69
C GLN A 470 -37.19 3.59 4.50
N ASN A 471 -37.99 2.53 4.54
CA ASN A 471 -38.15 1.67 3.36
C ASN A 471 -38.76 2.50 2.22
N ARG A 472 -38.18 2.47 1.01
CA ARG A 472 -38.70 3.17 -0.17
C ARG A 472 -38.41 2.41 -1.45
N GLU A 473 -39.30 2.56 -2.42
CA GLU A 473 -39.07 2.13 -3.80
C GLU A 473 -39.12 3.35 -4.72
N LEU A 474 -38.02 3.62 -5.41
CA LEU A 474 -37.93 4.57 -6.51
C LEU A 474 -38.17 3.81 -7.80
N SER A 475 -39.36 4.00 -8.37
CA SER A 475 -39.83 3.29 -9.56
C SER A 475 -39.03 3.64 -10.81
N ALA A 476 -39.24 2.91 -11.90
CA ALA A 476 -38.55 3.15 -13.17
C ALA A 476 -38.82 4.53 -13.80
N SER A 477 -39.86 5.25 -13.38
CA SER A 477 -40.13 6.63 -13.85
C SER A 477 -39.45 7.70 -13.00
N SER A 478 -38.95 7.37 -11.81
CA SER A 478 -38.30 8.33 -10.93
C SER A 478 -36.87 8.63 -11.37
N SER A 479 -36.36 9.80 -10.96
CA SER A 479 -34.95 10.13 -11.08
C SER A 479 -34.41 10.75 -9.80
N ILE A 480 -33.15 10.46 -9.48
CA ILE A 480 -32.35 11.24 -8.52
C ILE A 480 -31.15 11.77 -9.28
N SER A 481 -30.94 13.09 -9.26
CA SER A 481 -29.78 13.72 -9.88
C SER A 481 -29.12 14.76 -8.98
N GLY A 482 -27.81 14.98 -9.14
CA GLY A 482 -27.10 16.08 -8.48
C GLY A 482 -25.94 15.66 -7.57
N ASP A 483 -25.81 16.25 -6.38
CA ASP A 483 -24.61 16.09 -5.56
C ASP A 483 -24.59 14.80 -4.72
N ARG A 484 -25.33 14.74 -3.61
CA ARG A 484 -25.18 13.66 -2.61
C ARG A 484 -26.50 12.99 -2.20
N LEU A 485 -26.55 11.66 -2.37
CA LEU A 485 -27.58 10.80 -1.82
C LEU A 485 -27.06 10.05 -0.59
N TRP A 486 -27.75 10.15 0.54
CA TRP A 486 -27.37 9.47 1.78
C TRP A 486 -28.50 8.60 2.31
N ILE A 487 -28.28 7.28 2.36
CA ILE A 487 -29.19 6.29 2.93
C ILE A 487 -28.62 5.82 4.27
N ASP A 488 -29.25 6.19 5.38
CA ASP A 488 -28.74 5.85 6.71
C ASP A 488 -29.64 4.91 7.54
N ASN A 489 -30.84 4.59 7.05
CA ASN A 489 -31.73 3.60 7.64
C ASN A 489 -32.78 3.08 6.64
N GLY A 490 -33.27 1.85 6.84
CA GLY A 490 -34.29 1.23 6.00
C GLY A 490 -33.75 0.68 4.67
N SER A 491 -34.64 0.15 3.84
CA SER A 491 -34.30 -0.39 2.52
C SER A 491 -34.74 0.55 1.40
N THR A 492 -33.80 1.06 0.61
CA THR A 492 -34.09 1.87 -0.58
C THR A 492 -33.82 1.07 -1.84
N THR A 493 -34.85 0.86 -2.66
CA THR A 493 -34.73 0.20 -3.97
C THR A 493 -34.84 1.26 -5.07
N ILE A 494 -33.87 1.33 -5.97
CA ILE A 494 -33.84 2.28 -7.08
C ILE A 494 -33.94 1.50 -8.40
N SER A 495 -35.07 1.66 -9.08
CA SER A 495 -35.32 1.15 -10.44
C SER A 495 -35.27 2.26 -11.50
N GLY A 496 -35.33 3.52 -11.08
CA GLY A 496 -35.24 4.71 -11.92
C GLY A 496 -33.81 5.15 -12.23
N SER A 497 -33.65 6.39 -12.70
CA SER A 497 -32.34 6.99 -12.97
C SER A 497 -31.67 7.45 -11.67
N LEU A 498 -30.35 7.26 -11.58
CA LEU A 498 -29.51 7.73 -10.48
C LEU A 498 -28.25 8.34 -11.10
N ASP A 499 -28.15 9.67 -11.03
CA ASP A 499 -27.05 10.47 -11.59
C ASP A 499 -26.57 11.47 -10.53
N VAL A 500 -25.91 10.94 -9.49
CA VAL A 500 -25.40 11.74 -8.36
C VAL A 500 -23.88 11.61 -8.26
N GLU A 501 -23.21 12.65 -7.76
CA GLU A 501 -21.76 12.64 -7.52
C GLU A 501 -21.35 11.64 -6.43
N SER A 502 -22.21 11.44 -5.43
CA SER A 502 -21.93 10.52 -4.34
C SER A 502 -23.16 9.81 -3.77
N VAL A 503 -22.96 8.55 -3.39
CA VAL A 503 -23.92 7.73 -2.64
C VAL A 503 -23.27 7.22 -1.36
N ASP A 504 -23.87 7.53 -0.22
CA ASP A 504 -23.50 6.98 1.07
C ASP A 504 -24.58 6.01 1.56
N VAL A 505 -24.19 4.78 1.86
CA VAL A 505 -25.01 3.81 2.57
C VAL A 505 -24.38 3.63 3.94
N GLU A 506 -25.00 4.19 4.99
CA GLU A 506 -24.47 4.20 6.36
C GLU A 506 -25.49 3.63 7.34
N GLY A 507 -25.10 3.16 8.52
CA GLY A 507 -26.08 2.68 9.52
C GLY A 507 -26.46 1.21 9.37
N VAL A 508 -26.72 0.57 10.53
CA VAL A 508 -26.75 -0.91 10.64
C VAL A 508 -27.93 -1.58 9.96
N SER A 509 -28.90 -0.80 9.52
CA SER A 509 -30.13 -1.26 8.88
C SER A 509 -30.34 -0.64 7.49
N ALA A 510 -29.34 0.08 6.97
CA ALA A 510 -29.43 0.70 5.65
C ALA A 510 -29.11 -0.31 4.55
N ASN A 511 -30.04 -0.46 3.61
CA ASN A 511 -29.91 -1.34 2.46
C ASN A 511 -30.16 -0.53 1.19
N LEU A 512 -29.32 -0.72 0.18
CA LEU A 512 -29.49 -0.15 -1.15
C LEU A 512 -29.67 -1.28 -2.16
N THR A 513 -30.77 -1.28 -2.90
CA THR A 513 -30.97 -2.18 -4.05
C THR A 513 -30.99 -1.38 -5.34
N LEU A 514 -30.16 -1.75 -6.31
CA LEU A 514 -30.11 -1.15 -7.64
C LEU A 514 -30.70 -2.14 -8.65
N SER A 515 -31.92 -1.87 -9.11
CA SER A 515 -32.76 -2.78 -9.89
C SER A 515 -33.31 -2.19 -11.20
N GLY A 516 -32.67 -1.13 -11.70
CA GLY A 516 -33.04 -0.49 -12.97
C GLY A 516 -32.88 -1.40 -14.18
N SER A 517 -33.40 -0.95 -15.33
CA SER A 517 -33.30 -1.69 -16.61
C SER A 517 -31.98 -1.44 -17.35
N THR A 518 -31.21 -0.44 -16.94
CA THR A 518 -29.89 -0.06 -17.49
C THR A 518 -28.83 -0.08 -16.38
N PRO A 519 -27.54 -0.26 -16.73
CA PRO A 519 -26.44 -0.11 -15.77
C PRO A 519 -26.45 1.25 -15.05
N PHE A 520 -26.00 1.25 -13.80
CA PHE A 520 -25.80 2.48 -13.02
C PHE A 520 -24.34 2.93 -13.10
N SER A 521 -24.10 4.23 -12.92
CA SER A 521 -22.77 4.82 -12.81
C SER A 521 -22.77 5.81 -11.65
N ILE A 522 -21.87 5.62 -10.68
CA ILE A 522 -21.76 6.47 -9.48
C ILE A 522 -20.28 6.86 -9.34
N PRO A 523 -19.91 8.15 -9.25
CA PRO A 523 -18.52 8.53 -9.03
C PRO A 523 -17.99 8.05 -7.68
N VAL A 524 -18.67 8.40 -6.59
CA VAL A 524 -18.25 8.02 -5.23
C VAL A 524 -19.31 7.16 -4.54
N LEU A 525 -18.91 5.98 -4.05
CA LEU A 525 -19.78 5.05 -3.32
C LEU A 525 -19.19 4.68 -1.97
N ASN A 526 -19.83 5.09 -0.88
CA ASN A 526 -19.42 4.77 0.48
C ASN A 526 -20.37 3.73 1.10
N MET A 527 -19.81 2.59 1.47
CA MET A 527 -20.51 1.41 1.98
C MET A 527 -20.12 1.15 3.45
N ALA A 528 -20.82 1.81 4.36
CA ALA A 528 -20.76 1.60 5.81
C ALA A 528 -22.11 1.09 6.39
N GLY A 529 -23.00 0.62 5.52
CA GLY A 529 -24.38 0.23 5.81
C GLY A 529 -24.55 -1.23 6.18
N ASN A 530 -25.75 -1.78 5.94
CA ASN A 530 -26.05 -3.21 6.06
C ASN A 530 -25.81 -3.96 4.75
N SER A 531 -26.36 -3.49 3.63
CA SER A 531 -26.15 -4.15 2.32
C SER A 531 -26.26 -3.24 1.10
N LEU A 532 -25.59 -3.67 0.03
CA LEU A 532 -25.78 -3.23 -1.35
C LEU A 532 -26.14 -4.46 -2.20
N THR A 533 -27.30 -4.40 -2.85
CA THR A 533 -27.78 -5.43 -3.77
C THR A 533 -27.77 -4.86 -5.20
N ALA A 534 -26.76 -5.20 -5.99
CA ALA A 534 -26.67 -4.82 -7.40
C ALA A 534 -27.35 -5.89 -8.28
N ILE A 535 -28.50 -5.59 -8.87
CA ILE A 535 -29.20 -6.51 -9.78
C ILE A 535 -28.71 -6.35 -11.23
N VAL A 536 -28.30 -5.14 -11.58
CA VAL A 536 -27.69 -4.79 -12.87
C VAL A 536 -26.27 -4.28 -12.65
N PRO A 537 -25.43 -4.21 -13.72
CA PRO A 537 -24.07 -3.71 -13.57
C PRO A 537 -24.03 -2.29 -12.97
N LEU A 538 -23.05 -2.07 -12.11
CA LEU A 538 -22.77 -0.78 -11.47
C LEU A 538 -21.33 -0.39 -11.78
N ALA A 539 -21.12 0.77 -12.39
CA ALA A 539 -19.80 1.37 -12.53
C ALA A 539 -19.55 2.33 -11.37
N VAL A 540 -18.41 2.18 -10.67
CA VAL A 540 -17.88 3.19 -9.75
C VAL A 540 -16.70 3.88 -10.43
N THR A 541 -16.83 5.16 -10.76
CA THR A 541 -15.88 5.83 -11.66
C THR A 541 -14.73 6.58 -10.95
N ASP A 542 -14.89 6.91 -9.67
CA ASP A 542 -13.87 7.63 -8.88
C ASP A 542 -13.48 6.88 -7.59
N ALA A 543 -14.36 6.72 -6.60
CA ALA A 543 -13.94 6.07 -5.34
C ALA A 543 -15.03 5.17 -4.76
N MET A 544 -14.62 4.00 -4.28
CA MET A 544 -15.45 3.15 -3.44
C MET A 544 -14.79 2.96 -2.09
N ALA A 545 -15.48 3.34 -1.01
CA ALA A 545 -15.12 2.92 0.34
C ALA A 545 -16.06 1.80 0.75
N TRP A 546 -15.51 0.66 1.15
CA TRP A 546 -16.26 -0.41 1.79
C TRP A 546 -15.71 -0.52 3.21
N GLU A 547 -16.58 -0.44 4.22
CA GLU A 547 -16.21 -0.53 5.64
C GLU A 547 -16.88 -1.73 6.31
N ARG A 548 -18.12 -2.02 5.95
CA ARG A 548 -18.88 -3.17 6.48
C ARG A 548 -20.06 -3.57 5.58
N GLY A 549 -20.80 -4.58 6.01
CA GLY A 549 -22.05 -5.01 5.37
C GLY A 549 -21.85 -6.06 4.30
N THR A 550 -22.90 -6.29 3.51
CA THR A 550 -22.97 -7.31 2.47
C THR A 550 -23.08 -6.68 1.09
N ILE A 551 -22.23 -7.08 0.15
CA ILE A 551 -22.39 -6.81 -1.28
C ILE A 551 -22.95 -8.08 -1.93
N GLU A 552 -24.09 -7.96 -2.62
CA GLU A 552 -24.79 -9.09 -3.21
C GLU A 552 -25.52 -8.72 -4.51
N GLY A 553 -26.12 -9.73 -5.13
CA GLY A 553 -26.87 -9.59 -6.38
C GLY A 553 -26.07 -10.04 -7.61
N PRO A 554 -26.77 -10.29 -8.73
CA PRO A 554 -26.17 -10.80 -9.97
C PRO A 554 -25.44 -9.73 -10.81
N GLY A 555 -25.60 -8.45 -10.49
CA GLY A 555 -24.93 -7.35 -11.20
C GLY A 555 -23.45 -7.28 -10.85
N VAL A 556 -22.61 -7.01 -11.85
CA VAL A 556 -21.17 -6.80 -11.67
C VAL A 556 -20.90 -5.35 -11.24
N ILE A 557 -20.18 -5.17 -10.13
CA ILE A 557 -19.68 -3.87 -9.70
C ILE A 557 -18.28 -3.67 -10.30
N ASN A 558 -18.14 -2.73 -11.24
CA ASN A 558 -16.88 -2.40 -11.89
C ASN A 558 -16.29 -1.14 -11.26
N ILE A 559 -15.08 -1.22 -10.70
CA ILE A 559 -14.33 -0.06 -10.21
C ILE A 559 -13.37 0.38 -11.30
N SER A 560 -13.55 1.61 -11.80
CA SER A 560 -12.76 2.20 -12.89
C SER A 560 -11.27 2.27 -12.56
N SER A 561 -10.42 2.13 -13.57
CA SER A 561 -8.96 2.26 -13.43
C SER A 561 -8.48 3.64 -12.99
N THR A 562 -9.32 4.68 -13.16
CA THR A 562 -9.06 6.03 -12.64
C THR A 562 -9.36 6.18 -11.16
N GLY A 563 -10.05 5.20 -10.57
CA GLY A 563 -10.56 5.30 -9.21
C GLY A 563 -9.74 4.58 -8.15
N ALA A 564 -10.37 4.29 -7.01
CA ALA A 564 -9.81 3.47 -5.95
C ALA A 564 -10.90 2.70 -5.18
N LEU A 565 -10.54 1.51 -4.66
CA LEU A 565 -11.36 0.75 -3.73
C LEU A 565 -10.66 0.64 -2.38
N ALA A 566 -11.18 1.31 -1.36
CA ALA A 566 -10.70 1.20 0.01
C ALA A 566 -11.54 0.19 0.81
N ILE A 567 -10.89 -0.81 1.39
CA ILE A 567 -11.49 -1.84 2.23
C ILE A 567 -10.90 -1.65 3.65
N SER A 568 -11.55 -0.82 4.47
CA SER A 568 -11.06 -0.41 5.80
C SER A 568 -11.96 -0.72 7.01
N GLY A 569 -11.43 -0.60 8.23
CA GLY A 569 -12.19 -0.84 9.47
C GLY A 569 -12.19 -2.30 9.94
N SER A 570 -12.61 -2.55 11.18
CA SER A 570 -12.35 -3.82 11.88
C SER A 570 -13.47 -4.87 11.78
N LEU A 571 -14.58 -4.55 11.11
CA LEU A 571 -15.76 -5.43 11.05
C LEU A 571 -15.66 -6.41 9.88
N SER A 572 -16.19 -7.62 10.07
CA SER A 572 -16.33 -8.60 9.00
C SER A 572 -17.38 -8.14 7.98
N ARG A 573 -17.18 -8.53 6.73
CA ARG A 573 -18.04 -8.19 5.59
C ARG A 573 -18.36 -9.42 4.77
N ASN A 574 -19.41 -9.32 3.95
CA ASN A 574 -19.80 -10.42 3.07
C ASN A 574 -19.77 -9.99 1.59
N LEU A 575 -18.95 -10.65 0.79
CA LEU A 575 -18.97 -10.63 -0.65
C LEU A 575 -19.80 -11.82 -1.15
N ASN A 576 -21.02 -11.55 -1.60
CA ASN A 576 -21.93 -12.51 -2.21
C ASN A 576 -22.26 -12.17 -3.68
N GLY A 577 -21.80 -11.02 -4.17
CA GLY A 577 -21.89 -10.58 -5.57
C GLY A 577 -20.54 -10.66 -6.29
N ILE A 578 -20.41 -9.92 -7.38
CA ILE A 578 -19.19 -9.86 -8.21
C ILE A 578 -18.63 -8.44 -8.18
N ILE A 579 -17.36 -8.30 -7.78
CA ILE A 579 -16.59 -7.05 -7.90
C ILE A 579 -15.46 -7.27 -8.91
N VAL A 580 -15.36 -6.39 -9.89
CA VAL A 580 -14.22 -6.29 -10.81
C VAL A 580 -13.55 -4.95 -10.56
N SER A 581 -12.30 -4.96 -10.12
CA SER A 581 -11.54 -3.74 -9.87
C SER A 581 -10.42 -3.60 -10.89
N ASP A 582 -10.54 -2.62 -11.80
CA ASP A 582 -9.42 -2.17 -12.64
C ASP A 582 -8.53 -1.14 -11.91
N ALA A 583 -8.96 -0.72 -10.71
CA ALA A 583 -8.38 0.32 -9.87
C ALA A 583 -7.37 -0.23 -8.85
N VAL A 584 -6.73 0.67 -8.09
CA VAL A 584 -6.00 0.30 -6.87
C VAL A 584 -7.01 -0.06 -5.78
N THR A 585 -6.99 -1.30 -5.32
CA THR A 585 -7.70 -1.77 -4.14
C THR A 585 -6.75 -1.81 -2.94
N THR A 586 -7.11 -1.19 -1.83
CA THR A 586 -6.33 -1.27 -0.58
C THR A 586 -7.16 -1.95 0.50
N TRP A 587 -6.68 -3.09 1.00
CA TRP A 587 -7.28 -3.83 2.10
C TRP A 587 -6.52 -3.58 3.39
N GLU A 588 -7.08 -2.70 4.23
CA GLU A 588 -6.46 -2.19 5.46
C GLU A 588 -6.99 -2.87 6.72
N GLY A 589 -8.12 -3.56 6.63
CA GLY A 589 -8.68 -4.26 7.78
C GLY A 589 -10.04 -4.91 7.54
N GLY A 590 -10.39 -5.79 8.47
CA GLY A 590 -11.65 -6.52 8.51
C GLY A 590 -11.64 -7.74 7.60
N ARG A 591 -12.21 -8.84 8.10
CA ARG A 591 -12.39 -10.08 7.32
C ARG A 591 -13.35 -9.85 6.14
N ILE A 592 -12.96 -10.31 4.95
CA ILE A 592 -13.87 -10.47 3.81
C ILE A 592 -14.34 -11.91 3.78
N ASN A 593 -15.65 -12.14 3.81
CA ASN A 593 -16.23 -13.48 3.81
C ASN A 593 -17.26 -13.63 2.69
N SER A 594 -17.73 -14.85 2.45
CA SER A 594 -18.94 -15.10 1.67
C SER A 594 -19.88 -16.02 2.44
N SER A 595 -21.18 -15.70 2.48
CA SER A 595 -22.16 -16.51 3.20
C SER A 595 -22.76 -17.62 2.35
N ASN A 596 -22.68 -17.52 1.02
CA ASN A 596 -23.36 -18.42 0.08
C ASN A 596 -22.47 -19.61 -0.32
N THR A 597 -23.08 -20.76 -0.60
CA THR A 597 -22.39 -22.02 -0.93
C THR A 597 -21.68 -22.01 -2.30
N GLY A 598 -21.92 -20.99 -3.13
CA GLY A 598 -21.21 -20.75 -4.41
C GLY A 598 -20.12 -19.67 -4.36
N GLY A 599 -20.00 -18.94 -3.24
CA GLY A 599 -19.09 -17.79 -3.09
C GLY A 599 -19.50 -16.54 -3.90
N GLY A 600 -19.17 -15.35 -3.41
CA GLY A 600 -19.04 -14.16 -4.26
C GLY A 600 -17.68 -14.15 -4.97
N GLU A 601 -17.49 -13.28 -5.95
CA GLU A 601 -16.27 -13.22 -6.76
C GLU A 601 -15.62 -11.83 -6.68
N PHE A 602 -14.30 -11.81 -6.51
CA PHE A 602 -13.48 -10.61 -6.63
C PHE A 602 -12.46 -10.82 -7.75
N VAL A 603 -12.50 -9.96 -8.76
CA VAL A 603 -11.56 -9.96 -9.89
C VAL A 603 -10.67 -8.73 -9.79
N ASN A 604 -9.38 -8.95 -9.56
CA ASN A 604 -8.37 -7.90 -9.55
C ASN A 604 -7.74 -7.73 -10.95
N ASN A 605 -8.09 -6.65 -11.63
CA ASN A 605 -7.45 -6.21 -12.88
C ASN A 605 -6.51 -5.00 -12.66
N GLY A 606 -6.39 -4.49 -11.43
CA GLY A 606 -5.55 -3.36 -11.05
C GLY A 606 -4.42 -3.77 -10.10
N GLU A 607 -4.22 -3.01 -9.03
CA GLU A 607 -3.30 -3.37 -7.95
C GLU A 607 -4.12 -3.66 -6.69
N PHE A 608 -3.93 -4.81 -6.06
CA PHE A 608 -4.58 -5.18 -4.79
C PHE A 608 -3.54 -5.19 -3.66
N ARG A 609 -3.55 -4.14 -2.84
CA ARG A 609 -2.65 -3.97 -1.70
C ARG A 609 -3.23 -4.60 -0.45
N ILE A 610 -2.48 -5.50 0.16
CA ILE A 610 -2.80 -6.18 1.41
C ILE A 610 -2.00 -5.53 2.53
N GLU A 611 -2.65 -4.61 3.24
CA GLU A 611 -2.10 -3.83 4.37
C GLU A 611 -2.57 -4.37 5.74
N THR A 612 -3.27 -5.51 5.74
CA THR A 612 -3.82 -6.16 6.94
C THR A 612 -3.36 -7.61 7.09
N ASP A 613 -3.54 -8.17 8.29
CA ASP A 613 -3.32 -9.58 8.64
C ASP A 613 -4.65 -10.35 8.81
N ASP A 614 -5.71 -9.86 8.16
CA ASP A 614 -7.05 -10.45 8.16
C ASP A 614 -7.19 -11.61 7.15
N GLU A 615 -8.40 -12.17 7.10
CA GLU A 615 -8.77 -13.31 6.26
C GLU A 615 -9.75 -12.90 5.15
N PHE A 616 -9.49 -13.36 3.93
CA PHE A 616 -10.38 -13.36 2.78
C PHE A 616 -10.88 -14.79 2.59
N SER A 617 -12.16 -15.06 2.84
CA SER A 617 -12.66 -16.44 2.94
C SER A 617 -13.92 -16.74 2.14
N ARG A 618 -14.06 -17.99 1.69
CA ARG A 618 -15.28 -18.58 1.08
C ARG A 618 -15.78 -17.93 -0.23
N ALA A 619 -15.08 -16.93 -0.74
CA ALA A 619 -15.31 -16.31 -2.04
C ALA A 619 -14.37 -16.90 -3.12
N ILE A 620 -14.52 -16.46 -4.36
CA ILE A 620 -13.57 -16.67 -5.46
C ILE A 620 -12.72 -15.41 -5.56
N PHE A 621 -11.41 -15.58 -5.69
CA PHE A 621 -10.48 -14.49 -5.93
C PHE A 621 -9.68 -14.77 -7.20
N THR A 622 -9.76 -13.85 -8.17
CA THR A 622 -9.05 -13.94 -9.45
C THR A 622 -8.08 -12.77 -9.54
N ASN A 623 -6.78 -13.05 -9.62
CA ASN A 623 -5.77 -12.04 -9.87
C ASN A 623 -5.33 -12.05 -11.34
N ASN A 624 -5.57 -10.94 -12.04
CA ASN A 624 -5.13 -10.72 -13.43
C ASN A 624 -4.00 -9.68 -13.56
N ARG A 625 -3.67 -8.98 -12.47
CA ARG A 625 -2.58 -8.00 -12.40
C ARG A 625 -1.82 -8.15 -11.09
N THR A 626 -1.66 -7.11 -10.28
CA THR A 626 -0.73 -7.13 -9.15
C THR A 626 -1.48 -7.32 -7.84
N VAL A 627 -1.09 -8.29 -7.04
CA VAL A 627 -1.38 -8.37 -5.60
C VAL A 627 -0.09 -8.04 -4.87
N ARG A 628 -0.10 -7.05 -3.97
CA ARG A 628 1.07 -6.64 -3.19
C ARG A 628 0.76 -6.79 -1.71
N LYS A 629 1.54 -7.58 -0.99
CA LYS A 629 1.46 -7.70 0.48
C LYS A 629 2.64 -7.01 1.14
N THR A 630 2.34 -6.10 2.06
CA THR A 630 3.30 -5.28 2.81
C THR A 630 3.16 -5.44 4.32
N SER A 631 2.01 -5.95 4.80
CA SER A 631 1.78 -6.19 6.24
C SER A 631 2.67 -7.30 6.79
N GLY A 632 3.22 -7.09 8.00
CA GLY A 632 4.23 -7.99 8.58
C GLY A 632 3.70 -9.29 9.19
N GLY A 633 2.38 -9.44 9.39
CA GLY A 633 1.77 -10.66 9.90
C GLY A 633 1.27 -11.58 8.80
N THR A 634 0.27 -12.41 9.14
CA THR A 634 -0.29 -13.42 8.23
C THR A 634 -1.61 -12.95 7.63
N SER A 635 -1.64 -12.72 6.32
CA SER A 635 -2.89 -12.50 5.58
C SER A 635 -3.34 -13.82 4.95
N ARG A 636 -4.60 -14.20 5.16
CA ARG A 636 -5.10 -15.52 4.74
C ARG A 636 -6.13 -15.40 3.61
N PHE A 637 -5.94 -16.13 2.53
CA PHE A 637 -6.94 -16.38 1.49
C PHE A 637 -7.50 -17.78 1.66
N SER A 638 -8.47 -17.93 2.56
CA SER A 638 -9.25 -19.16 2.80
C SER A 638 -10.41 -19.29 1.80
N VAL A 639 -10.12 -19.16 0.52
CA VAL A 639 -11.10 -19.00 -0.56
C VAL A 639 -11.52 -20.33 -1.16
N ASN A 640 -12.67 -20.34 -1.87
CA ASN A 640 -13.07 -21.52 -2.63
C ASN A 640 -12.10 -21.75 -3.78
N THR A 641 -11.78 -20.68 -4.50
CA THR A 641 -10.85 -20.66 -5.63
C THR A 641 -9.96 -19.42 -5.52
N PHE A 642 -8.65 -19.60 -5.72
CA PHE A 642 -7.70 -18.52 -5.95
C PHE A 642 -6.97 -18.84 -7.25
N THR A 643 -7.12 -18.00 -8.26
CA THR A 643 -6.39 -18.07 -9.53
C THR A 643 -5.46 -16.88 -9.68
N ASN A 644 -4.25 -17.13 -10.14
CA ASN A 644 -3.27 -16.10 -10.44
C ASN A 644 -2.82 -16.16 -11.89
N SER A 645 -3.00 -15.07 -12.64
CA SER A 645 -2.44 -14.86 -13.99
C SER A 645 -1.62 -13.56 -14.09
N GLY A 646 -1.41 -12.87 -12.95
CA GLY A 646 -0.57 -11.67 -12.85
C GLY A 646 0.52 -11.81 -11.79
N ASP A 647 0.94 -10.71 -11.20
CA ASP A 647 2.02 -10.65 -10.20
C ASP A 647 1.47 -10.75 -8.78
N VAL A 648 2.09 -11.56 -7.94
CA VAL A 648 1.87 -11.62 -6.49
C VAL A 648 3.19 -11.27 -5.80
N GLU A 649 3.29 -10.05 -5.29
CA GLU A 649 4.47 -9.53 -4.62
C GLU A 649 4.29 -9.60 -3.10
N ILE A 650 5.10 -10.42 -2.42
CA ILE A 650 5.11 -10.55 -0.97
C ILE A 650 6.37 -9.87 -0.43
N GLU A 651 6.23 -8.61 0.00
CA GLU A 651 7.35 -7.81 0.51
C GLU A 651 7.67 -8.13 1.97
N SER A 652 6.67 -8.56 2.74
CA SER A 652 6.79 -8.81 4.18
C SER A 652 5.70 -9.77 4.67
N GLY A 653 5.95 -10.43 5.80
CA GLY A 653 4.98 -11.31 6.45
C GLY A 653 4.69 -12.61 5.70
N ILE A 654 3.49 -13.16 5.92
CA ILE A 654 3.06 -14.45 5.37
C ILE A 654 1.78 -14.27 4.56
N LEU A 655 1.80 -14.60 3.27
CA LEU A 655 0.58 -14.79 2.48
C LEU A 655 0.21 -16.27 2.56
N GLN A 656 -0.91 -16.59 3.19
CA GLN A 656 -1.41 -17.97 3.27
C GLN A 656 -2.54 -18.16 2.26
N LEU A 657 -2.37 -19.09 1.33
CA LEU A 657 -3.39 -19.52 0.39
C LEU A 657 -3.97 -20.85 0.86
N SER A 658 -5.23 -20.84 1.31
CA SER A 658 -5.93 -22.02 1.84
C SER A 658 -7.17 -22.32 0.98
N THR A 659 -7.22 -23.46 0.28
CA THR A 659 -8.39 -23.82 -0.54
C THR A 659 -9.18 -24.98 0.08
N THR A 660 -10.47 -24.76 0.36
CA THR A 660 -11.31 -25.70 1.14
C THR A 660 -12.23 -26.60 0.31
N ALA A 661 -12.42 -26.34 -0.98
CA ALA A 661 -13.30 -27.12 -1.85
C ALA A 661 -12.90 -26.96 -3.33
N GLN A 662 -12.26 -27.97 -3.92
CA GLN A 662 -11.90 -27.94 -5.34
C GLN A 662 -12.27 -29.26 -6.03
N LEU A 663 -12.86 -29.13 -7.23
CA LEU A 663 -13.16 -30.23 -8.17
C LEU A 663 -11.98 -30.47 -9.15
N SER A 664 -10.98 -29.57 -9.19
CA SER A 664 -9.79 -29.62 -10.04
C SER A 664 -8.61 -28.89 -9.37
N THR A 665 -7.37 -29.27 -9.70
CA THR A 665 -6.15 -28.57 -9.25
C THR A 665 -6.09 -27.15 -9.85
N PRO A 666 -5.95 -26.08 -9.05
CA PRO A 666 -5.73 -24.73 -9.56
C PRO A 666 -4.43 -24.65 -10.36
N VAL A 667 -4.49 -24.02 -11.52
CA VAL A 667 -3.34 -23.69 -12.37
C VAL A 667 -3.06 -22.20 -12.20
N ASP A 668 -1.85 -21.86 -11.74
CA ASP A 668 -1.38 -20.50 -11.59
C ASP A 668 -0.43 -20.17 -12.76
N ASP A 669 -0.82 -19.22 -13.61
CA ASP A 669 -0.08 -18.76 -14.80
C ASP A 669 0.77 -17.50 -14.52
N GLY A 670 0.63 -16.93 -13.32
CA GLY A 670 1.27 -15.67 -12.93
C GLY A 670 2.62 -15.85 -12.22
N THR A 671 3.20 -14.72 -11.82
CA THR A 671 4.48 -14.66 -11.10
C THR A 671 4.26 -14.44 -9.60
N TYR A 672 4.98 -15.17 -8.74
CA TYR A 672 5.09 -14.92 -7.31
C TYR A 672 6.48 -14.37 -7.01
N THR A 673 6.58 -13.12 -6.54
CA THR A 673 7.85 -12.51 -6.13
C THR A 673 7.88 -12.33 -4.63
N LEU A 674 8.86 -12.93 -3.96
CA LEU A 674 9.00 -12.90 -2.51
C LEU A 674 10.28 -12.17 -2.10
N SER A 675 10.16 -11.21 -1.19
CA SER A 675 11.30 -10.53 -0.57
C SER A 675 11.93 -11.38 0.54
N GLU A 676 13.15 -11.03 0.94
CA GLU A 676 13.87 -11.73 2.01
C GLU A 676 13.04 -11.80 3.31
N GLY A 677 12.86 -13.01 3.83
CA GLY A 677 12.07 -13.27 5.04
C GLY A 677 10.55 -13.33 4.85
N ALA A 678 10.04 -13.03 3.64
CA ALA A 678 8.64 -13.23 3.29
C ALA A 678 8.34 -14.72 3.07
N ARG A 679 7.08 -15.11 3.33
CA ARG A 679 6.62 -16.50 3.20
C ARG A 679 5.34 -16.62 2.39
N LEU A 680 5.30 -17.61 1.50
CA LEU A 680 4.09 -18.11 0.87
C LEU A 680 3.73 -19.45 1.50
N LEU A 681 2.62 -19.49 2.22
CA LEU A 681 2.10 -20.72 2.82
C LEU A 681 0.95 -21.25 1.96
N VAL A 682 1.11 -22.43 1.38
CA VAL A 682 0.06 -23.10 0.60
C VAL A 682 -0.52 -24.23 1.44
N ASP A 683 -1.83 -24.21 1.65
CA ASP A 683 -2.57 -25.18 2.45
C ASP A 683 -3.84 -25.63 1.70
N GLY A 684 -4.19 -26.92 1.75
CA GLY A 684 -5.34 -27.47 1.04
C GLY A 684 -5.01 -28.27 -0.22
N ALA A 685 -5.75 -28.05 -1.31
CA ALA A 685 -5.61 -28.86 -2.54
C ALA A 685 -4.28 -28.58 -3.27
N PRO A 686 -3.72 -29.58 -3.99
CA PRO A 686 -2.50 -29.38 -4.76
C PRO A 686 -2.63 -28.22 -5.73
N ARG A 687 -1.56 -27.42 -5.85
CA ARG A 687 -1.47 -26.35 -6.84
C ARG A 687 -0.47 -26.72 -7.92
N GLN A 688 -0.79 -26.32 -9.14
CA GLN A 688 0.06 -26.49 -10.31
C GLN A 688 0.52 -25.11 -10.78
N LEU A 689 1.84 -24.93 -10.87
CA LEU A 689 2.40 -23.79 -11.59
C LEU A 689 2.37 -24.13 -13.08
N SER A 690 1.86 -23.23 -13.92
CA SER A 690 1.81 -23.48 -15.36
C SER A 690 3.18 -23.25 -16.02
N PRO A 691 3.37 -23.67 -17.30
CA PRO A 691 4.61 -23.39 -18.03
C PRO A 691 5.01 -21.91 -18.10
N ASP A 692 4.03 -21.01 -18.06
CA ASP A 692 4.27 -19.56 -18.08
C ASP A 692 4.35 -18.96 -16.65
N GLY A 693 4.04 -19.75 -15.62
CA GLY A 693 4.07 -19.34 -14.23
C GLY A 693 5.48 -19.33 -13.65
N GLU A 694 5.72 -18.45 -12.68
CA GLU A 694 7.06 -18.29 -12.10
C GLU A 694 7.05 -17.99 -10.60
N ILE A 695 8.06 -18.47 -9.88
CA ILE A 695 8.35 -18.09 -8.49
C ILE A 695 9.76 -17.49 -8.41
N ARG A 696 9.86 -16.25 -7.90
CA ARG A 696 11.10 -15.47 -7.79
C ARG A 696 11.41 -15.00 -6.36
N GLY A 697 12.69 -14.95 -6.00
CA GLY A 697 13.21 -14.21 -4.84
C GLY A 697 13.61 -15.07 -3.62
N PRO A 698 14.53 -14.58 -2.77
CA PRO A 698 15.05 -15.31 -1.61
C PRO A 698 13.95 -15.42 -0.54
N SER A 699 13.45 -16.62 -0.28
CA SER A 699 12.22 -16.77 0.50
C SER A 699 11.96 -18.19 0.97
N THR A 700 10.90 -18.35 1.77
CA THR A 700 10.43 -19.65 2.25
C THR A 700 9.00 -19.90 1.78
N ILE A 701 8.82 -20.97 1.02
CA ILE A 701 7.55 -21.51 0.56
C ILE A 701 7.24 -22.73 1.42
N GLU A 702 6.06 -22.73 2.03
CA GLU A 702 5.66 -23.77 2.95
C GLU A 702 4.43 -24.50 2.45
N ALA A 703 4.48 -25.83 2.45
CA ALA A 703 3.32 -26.66 2.20
C ALA A 703 2.85 -27.27 3.53
N ALA A 704 1.67 -26.87 4.01
CA ALA A 704 1.15 -27.36 5.29
C ALA A 704 0.62 -28.80 5.24
N THR A 705 0.17 -29.24 4.06
CA THR A 705 -0.39 -30.57 3.82
C THR A 705 -0.04 -30.97 2.39
N PHE A 706 0.61 -32.12 2.21
CA PHE A 706 0.99 -32.75 0.93
C PHE A 706 0.40 -32.05 -0.32
N ASN A 707 1.29 -31.40 -1.11
CA ASN A 707 1.30 -31.38 -2.59
C ASN A 707 1.50 -29.98 -3.23
N LEU A 708 2.74 -29.53 -3.39
CA LEU A 708 3.11 -28.79 -4.61
C LEU A 708 3.52 -29.86 -5.66
N ILE A 709 2.55 -30.63 -6.16
CA ILE A 709 2.81 -31.92 -6.86
C ILE A 709 3.18 -31.77 -8.33
N ASP A 710 2.79 -30.68 -9.00
CA ASP A 710 2.98 -30.54 -10.45
C ASP A 710 3.56 -29.16 -10.77
N ASN A 711 4.89 -29.02 -10.69
CA ASN A 711 5.56 -27.83 -11.15
C ASN A 711 5.86 -27.93 -12.66
N ARG A 712 5.28 -27.01 -13.45
CA ARG A 712 5.57 -26.87 -14.88
C ARG A 712 6.28 -25.58 -15.25
N GLY A 713 6.44 -24.67 -14.30
CA GLY A 713 6.91 -23.31 -14.53
C GLY A 713 8.34 -23.10 -14.08
N THR A 714 8.70 -21.84 -13.85
CA THR A 714 10.07 -21.40 -13.55
C THR A 714 10.28 -21.10 -12.07
N HIS A 715 11.40 -21.52 -11.52
CA HIS A 715 11.78 -21.33 -10.11
C HIS A 715 13.16 -20.68 -10.02
N SER A 716 13.22 -19.47 -9.46
CA SER A 716 14.44 -18.64 -9.46
C SER A 716 14.63 -17.98 -8.09
N PRO A 717 15.65 -18.34 -7.28
CA PRO A 717 15.94 -17.62 -6.03
C PRO A 717 16.23 -16.12 -6.24
N GLY A 718 16.62 -15.70 -7.45
CA GLY A 718 16.56 -14.31 -7.92
C GLY A 718 17.67 -13.95 -8.88
N ASN A 719 17.76 -12.67 -9.30
CA ASN A 719 18.91 -12.16 -10.06
C ASN A 719 20.14 -11.91 -9.17
N SER A 720 19.94 -11.93 -7.85
CA SER A 720 20.98 -11.90 -6.83
C SER A 720 20.93 -13.20 -6.06
N THR A 721 22.08 -13.70 -5.66
CA THR A 721 22.24 -14.93 -4.89
C THR A 721 21.25 -14.96 -3.71
N GLY A 722 20.47 -16.03 -3.60
CA GLY A 722 19.40 -16.18 -2.60
C GLY A 722 19.13 -17.63 -2.23
N ILE A 723 18.45 -17.84 -1.09
CA ILE A 723 17.99 -19.18 -0.68
C ILE A 723 16.48 -19.25 -0.86
N MET A 724 16.02 -20.25 -1.62
CA MET A 724 14.60 -20.56 -1.78
C MET A 724 14.30 -21.89 -1.07
N VAL A 725 13.48 -21.86 -0.04
CA VAL A 725 13.17 -23.04 0.78
C VAL A 725 11.76 -23.53 0.47
N TYR A 726 11.62 -24.81 0.11
CA TYR A 726 10.37 -25.56 0.00
C TYR A 726 10.24 -26.49 1.22
N ASN A 727 9.39 -26.10 2.17
CA ASN A 727 9.04 -26.95 3.32
C ASN A 727 7.95 -27.96 2.91
N GLY A 728 8.34 -29.06 2.24
CA GLY A 728 7.45 -30.12 1.76
C GLY A 728 8.06 -30.95 0.62
N GLU A 729 7.21 -31.70 -0.10
CA GLU A 729 7.57 -32.37 -1.35
C GLU A 729 7.58 -31.38 -2.53
N PHE A 730 8.52 -31.57 -3.46
CA PHE A 730 8.67 -30.78 -4.69
C PHE A 730 8.80 -31.74 -5.88
N SER A 731 8.10 -31.47 -6.99
CA SER A 731 8.09 -32.35 -8.17
C SER A 731 8.00 -31.54 -9.45
N MET A 732 8.87 -31.82 -10.41
CA MET A 732 8.84 -31.28 -11.77
C MET A 732 8.32 -32.35 -12.74
N ASP A 733 7.16 -32.09 -13.36
CA ASP A 733 6.42 -33.06 -14.19
C ASP A 733 6.37 -32.70 -15.69
N ALA A 734 7.00 -31.59 -16.10
CA ALA A 734 7.01 -31.12 -17.48
C ALA A 734 8.41 -30.73 -17.96
N ALA A 735 8.74 -31.10 -19.20
CA ALA A 735 10.00 -30.76 -19.87
C ALA A 735 10.22 -29.24 -20.05
N THR A 736 9.20 -28.41 -19.85
CA THR A 736 9.28 -26.94 -19.87
C THR A 736 9.49 -26.32 -18.50
N ALA A 737 9.47 -27.12 -17.41
CA ALA A 737 9.70 -26.62 -16.07
C ALA A 737 11.17 -26.25 -15.91
N GLU A 738 11.47 -25.11 -15.29
CA GLU A 738 12.83 -24.58 -15.18
C GLU A 738 13.21 -24.29 -13.73
N ILE A 739 14.45 -24.62 -13.37
CA ILE A 739 15.12 -24.10 -12.18
C ILE A 739 16.28 -23.22 -12.66
N ASN A 740 16.30 -21.96 -12.25
CA ASN A 740 17.34 -21.00 -12.61
C ASN A 740 18.22 -20.69 -11.38
N ILE A 741 19.53 -20.89 -11.51
CA ILE A 741 20.53 -20.72 -10.45
C ILE A 741 21.61 -19.74 -10.91
N VAL A 742 21.85 -18.68 -10.13
CA VAL A 742 22.94 -17.73 -10.35
C VAL A 742 24.12 -18.03 -9.43
N LEU A 743 25.33 -18.14 -10.01
CA LEU A 743 26.60 -18.31 -9.28
C LEU A 743 27.43 -17.01 -9.29
N ASN A 744 27.90 -16.60 -8.13
CA ASN A 744 28.71 -15.39 -7.87
C ASN A 744 29.79 -15.62 -6.77
N GLY A 745 29.96 -16.88 -6.32
CA GLY A 745 30.80 -17.29 -5.19
C GLY A 745 30.34 -18.60 -4.55
N THR A 746 31.16 -19.21 -3.70
CA THR A 746 30.92 -20.55 -3.13
C THR A 746 30.07 -20.58 -1.86
N THR A 747 29.55 -19.44 -1.39
CA THR A 747 28.69 -19.39 -0.18
C THR A 747 27.21 -19.46 -0.55
N PRO A 748 26.42 -20.43 -0.05
CA PRO A 748 24.98 -20.47 -0.33
C PRO A 748 24.26 -19.18 0.07
N GLY A 749 23.34 -18.72 -0.78
CA GLY A 749 22.50 -17.54 -0.56
C GLY A 749 23.19 -16.17 -0.65
N SER A 750 24.52 -16.10 -0.64
CA SER A 750 25.28 -14.84 -0.73
C SER A 750 26.38 -14.85 -1.79
N GLY A 751 26.80 -16.04 -2.20
CA GLY A 751 27.70 -16.34 -3.30
C GLY A 751 27.01 -17.12 -4.41
N HIS A 752 26.04 -17.99 -4.14
CA HIS A 752 25.22 -18.62 -5.19
C HIS A 752 23.78 -18.79 -4.74
N ASP A 753 22.89 -18.97 -5.71
CA ASP A 753 21.53 -19.40 -5.46
C ASP A 753 21.50 -20.83 -4.92
N GLN A 754 20.62 -21.07 -3.94
CA GLN A 754 20.38 -22.40 -3.40
C GLN A 754 18.88 -22.65 -3.27
N ILE A 755 18.44 -23.82 -3.71
CA ILE A 755 17.10 -24.33 -3.43
C ILE A 755 17.19 -25.38 -2.32
N GLN A 756 16.35 -25.28 -1.29
CA GLN A 756 16.28 -26.28 -0.21
C GLN A 756 14.90 -26.92 -0.19
N ILE A 757 14.82 -28.24 -0.29
CA ILE A 757 13.58 -29.02 -0.28
C ILE A 757 13.64 -29.93 0.95
N THR A 758 12.78 -29.69 1.94
CA THR A 758 12.93 -30.39 3.23
C THR A 758 12.50 -31.85 3.20
N GLU A 759 11.67 -32.26 2.24
CA GLU A 759 11.21 -33.65 2.08
C GLU A 759 11.75 -34.29 0.79
N SER A 760 10.91 -34.75 -0.15
CA SER A 760 11.37 -35.32 -1.42
C SER A 760 11.35 -34.33 -2.58
N ALA A 761 12.39 -34.39 -3.40
CA ALA A 761 12.45 -33.79 -4.72
C ALA A 761 12.28 -34.86 -5.81
N ALA A 762 11.37 -34.66 -6.75
CA ALA A 762 11.24 -35.48 -7.96
C ALA A 762 11.57 -34.62 -9.19
N PHE A 763 12.69 -34.93 -9.84
CA PHE A 763 13.11 -34.31 -11.09
C PHE A 763 12.80 -35.29 -12.22
N ASP A 764 11.51 -35.62 -12.43
CA ASP A 764 11.11 -36.61 -13.44
C ASP A 764 11.20 -36.03 -14.87
N GLN A 765 11.11 -34.70 -15.00
CA GLN A 765 11.32 -33.89 -16.21
C GLN A 765 11.87 -32.50 -15.84
N GLY A 766 12.25 -31.71 -16.84
CA GLY A 766 12.53 -30.27 -16.71
C GLY A 766 14.00 -29.89 -16.90
N ILE A 767 14.29 -28.60 -16.76
CA ILE A 767 15.55 -27.98 -17.13
C ILE A 767 16.19 -27.31 -15.92
N LEU A 768 17.48 -27.56 -15.69
CA LEU A 768 18.30 -26.79 -14.75
C LEU A 768 19.17 -25.81 -15.54
N ASN A 769 18.91 -24.51 -15.40
CA ASN A 769 19.74 -23.46 -15.98
C ASN A 769 20.66 -22.86 -14.91
N VAL A 770 21.96 -22.81 -15.22
CA VAL A 770 22.97 -22.22 -14.35
C VAL A 770 23.61 -21.04 -15.08
N GLU A 771 23.63 -19.88 -14.43
CA GLU A 771 24.23 -18.66 -14.97
C GLU A 771 25.33 -18.14 -14.04
N LEU A 772 26.38 -17.55 -14.63
CA LEU A 772 27.39 -16.82 -13.86
C LEU A 772 26.97 -15.36 -13.73
N ALA A 773 27.01 -14.82 -12.53
CA ALA A 773 26.85 -13.39 -12.29
C ALA A 773 27.90 -12.60 -13.09
N SER A 774 27.54 -11.37 -13.49
CA SER A 774 28.40 -10.57 -14.37
C SER A 774 29.79 -10.34 -13.77
N GLY A 775 30.83 -10.82 -14.48
CA GLY A 775 32.23 -10.70 -14.07
C GLY A 775 32.72 -11.78 -13.11
N TYR A 776 31.88 -12.75 -12.75
CA TYR A 776 32.29 -13.92 -11.97
C TYR A 776 32.88 -15.00 -12.87
N THR A 777 33.95 -15.66 -12.42
CA THR A 777 34.56 -16.80 -13.09
C THR A 777 34.96 -17.82 -12.02
N PRO A 778 34.31 -19.00 -11.98
CA PRO A 778 34.69 -20.08 -11.08
C PRO A 778 36.13 -20.54 -11.30
N SER A 779 36.78 -21.00 -10.23
CA SER A 779 38.13 -21.59 -10.25
C SER A 779 38.06 -23.11 -10.11
N GLU A 780 39.09 -23.82 -10.57
CA GLU A 780 39.26 -25.25 -10.32
C GLU A 780 39.14 -25.56 -8.81
N GLY A 781 38.36 -26.58 -8.47
CA GLY A 781 38.06 -26.99 -7.09
C GLY A 781 36.93 -26.22 -6.40
N ASP A 782 36.30 -25.22 -7.06
CA ASP A 782 35.09 -24.59 -6.52
C ASP A 782 33.91 -25.57 -6.53
N GLU A 783 33.20 -25.68 -5.41
CA GLU A 783 31.97 -26.47 -5.27
C GLU A 783 30.77 -25.56 -4.98
N PHE A 784 29.63 -25.86 -5.60
CA PHE A 784 28.36 -25.16 -5.42
C PHE A 784 27.25 -26.15 -5.05
N GLU A 785 26.79 -26.11 -3.81
CA GLU A 785 25.62 -26.89 -3.35
C GLU A 785 24.33 -26.15 -3.72
N ILE A 786 23.83 -26.40 -4.93
CA ILE A 786 22.77 -25.59 -5.55
C ILE A 786 21.36 -26.09 -5.22
N ILE A 787 21.19 -27.37 -4.91
CA ILE A 787 19.91 -27.92 -4.45
C ILE A 787 20.15 -28.86 -3.28
N ILE A 788 19.49 -28.63 -2.14
CA ILE A 788 19.43 -29.54 -1.00
C ILE A 788 18.06 -30.23 -1.01
N TYR A 789 18.02 -31.53 -0.80
CA TYR A 789 16.79 -32.30 -0.69
C TYR A 789 16.86 -33.35 0.43
N GLY A 790 15.74 -33.70 1.07
CA GLY A 790 15.71 -34.80 2.04
C GLY A 790 15.82 -36.19 1.39
N ARG A 791 15.31 -36.34 0.16
CA ARG A 791 15.55 -37.46 -0.76
C ARG A 791 15.29 -36.98 -2.20
N HIS A 792 15.95 -37.54 -3.21
CA HIS A 792 15.63 -37.25 -4.61
C HIS A 792 15.25 -38.50 -5.40
N GLN A 793 14.50 -38.31 -6.48
CA GLN A 793 14.30 -39.28 -7.56
C GLN A 793 14.37 -38.56 -8.91
N GLY A 794 14.79 -39.27 -9.96
CA GLY A 794 14.93 -38.69 -11.30
C GLY A 794 16.13 -37.75 -11.44
N GLU A 795 16.35 -37.28 -12.66
CA GLU A 795 17.37 -36.30 -13.07
C GLU A 795 16.70 -35.34 -14.07
N PHE A 796 17.20 -34.10 -14.17
CA PHE A 796 16.70 -33.14 -15.16
C PHE A 796 16.81 -33.68 -16.60
N ASP A 797 15.84 -33.35 -17.46
CA ASP A 797 15.91 -33.66 -18.89
C ASP A 797 17.09 -32.94 -19.57
N GLU A 798 17.39 -31.73 -19.08
CA GLU A 798 18.44 -30.85 -19.61
C GLU A 798 19.12 -30.08 -18.48
N ILE A 799 20.45 -30.01 -18.49
CA ILE A 799 21.24 -29.18 -17.57
C ILE A 799 22.08 -28.22 -18.41
N ASN A 800 21.71 -26.94 -18.37
CA ASN A 800 22.37 -25.86 -19.08
C ASN A 800 23.42 -25.21 -18.20
N LEU A 801 24.68 -25.57 -18.42
CA LEU A 801 25.83 -25.06 -17.69
C LEU A 801 26.56 -23.98 -18.51
N PRO A 802 27.03 -22.90 -17.88
CA PRO A 802 27.79 -21.88 -18.56
C PRO A 802 29.19 -22.38 -18.87
N ALA A 803 29.75 -21.99 -20.02
CA ALA A 803 31.11 -22.36 -20.38
C ALA A 803 32.13 -21.74 -19.41
N LEU A 804 33.07 -22.55 -18.93
CA LEU A 804 34.19 -22.11 -18.11
C LEU A 804 35.42 -21.81 -18.99
N GLY A 805 36.29 -20.92 -18.51
CA GLY A 805 37.56 -20.62 -19.17
C GLY A 805 38.65 -21.63 -18.78
N GLY A 806 39.67 -21.78 -19.63
CA GLY A 806 40.89 -22.52 -19.27
C GLY A 806 40.82 -24.05 -19.36
N GLY A 807 39.83 -24.62 -20.05
CA GLY A 807 39.68 -26.08 -20.17
C GLY A 807 38.88 -26.72 -19.04
N LEU A 808 38.52 -25.94 -18.03
CA LEU A 808 37.69 -26.37 -16.91
C LEU A 808 36.28 -26.74 -17.36
N GLU A 809 35.66 -27.69 -16.67
CA GLU A 809 34.26 -28.06 -16.82
C GLU A 809 33.55 -28.19 -15.47
N PHE A 810 32.21 -28.18 -15.49
CA PHE A 810 31.40 -28.50 -14.33
C PHE A 810 31.14 -30.00 -14.30
N ASP A 811 31.58 -30.66 -13.24
CA ASP A 811 31.11 -31.98 -12.86
C ASP A 811 29.79 -31.86 -12.09
N VAL A 812 28.76 -32.58 -12.55
CA VAL A 812 27.41 -32.54 -11.98
C VAL A 812 27.20 -33.78 -11.11
N ASN A 813 27.12 -33.58 -9.79
CA ASN A 813 26.96 -34.67 -8.84
C ASN A 813 25.61 -34.58 -8.11
N PHE A 814 24.68 -35.45 -8.48
CA PHE A 814 23.48 -35.73 -7.68
C PHE A 814 23.90 -36.58 -6.48
N GLY A 815 24.42 -35.93 -5.43
CA GLY A 815 24.88 -36.57 -4.21
C GLY A 815 23.83 -37.55 -3.70
N HIS A 816 24.24 -38.80 -3.49
CA HIS A 816 23.33 -39.95 -3.33
C HIS A 816 22.34 -39.86 -2.15
N GLU A 817 22.48 -38.93 -1.20
CA GLU A 817 21.54 -38.84 -0.06
C GLU A 817 20.98 -37.44 0.29
N SER A 818 21.53 -36.30 -0.16
CA SER A 818 21.00 -34.99 0.33
C SER A 818 21.19 -33.71 -0.51
N SER A 819 21.97 -33.71 -1.59
CA SER A 819 22.12 -32.48 -2.41
C SER A 819 22.66 -32.73 -3.82
N LEU A 820 22.36 -31.78 -4.72
CA LEU A 820 22.97 -31.61 -6.03
C LEU A 820 24.12 -30.60 -5.91
N ILE A 821 25.33 -31.03 -6.25
CA ILE A 821 26.56 -30.26 -6.18
C ILE A 821 27.14 -30.11 -7.59
N LEU A 822 27.54 -28.90 -7.94
CA LEU A 822 28.37 -28.63 -9.12
C LEU A 822 29.81 -28.41 -8.66
N SER A 823 30.75 -29.17 -9.20
CA SER A 823 32.18 -29.03 -8.91
C SER A 823 32.93 -28.57 -10.15
N VAL A 824 33.86 -27.62 -10.03
CA VAL A 824 34.70 -27.20 -11.15
C VAL A 824 35.95 -28.06 -11.22
N ILE A 825 36.12 -28.80 -12.32
CA ILE A 825 37.24 -29.74 -12.51
C ILE A 825 38.03 -29.42 -13.78
N ASP A 826 39.29 -29.87 -13.83
CA ASP A 826 40.05 -30.05 -15.07
C ASP A 826 39.91 -31.53 -15.51
N PRO A 827 39.34 -31.82 -16.69
CA PRO A 827 39.07 -33.19 -17.12
C PRO A 827 40.32 -34.00 -17.56
N SER A 828 41.53 -33.44 -17.54
CA SER A 828 42.76 -34.11 -18.02
C SER A 828 43.75 -34.40 -16.87
N PRO A 829 43.77 -35.60 -16.27
CA PRO A 829 44.84 -35.99 -15.35
C PRO A 829 46.12 -36.38 -16.09
N ASN A 830 47.28 -35.92 -15.61
CA ASN A 830 48.61 -36.21 -16.17
C ASN A 830 48.92 -37.73 -16.22
N GLU A 831 49.35 -38.25 -17.37
CA GLU A 831 49.76 -39.63 -17.65
C GLU A 831 51.31 -39.78 -17.61
N PRO A 832 51.88 -40.89 -17.11
CA PRO A 832 53.33 -41.02 -17.02
C PRO A 832 54.01 -41.12 -18.41
N PRO A 833 55.26 -40.64 -18.53
CA PRO A 833 56.04 -40.84 -19.75
C PRO A 833 56.35 -42.32 -20.00
N VAL A 834 56.56 -42.71 -21.26
CA VAL A 834 56.83 -44.09 -21.65
C VAL A 834 58.09 -44.17 -22.52
N PHE A 835 59.03 -45.05 -22.18
CA PHE A 835 60.22 -45.28 -23.02
C PHE A 835 59.83 -45.77 -24.43
N THR A 836 60.38 -45.14 -25.46
CA THR A 836 60.18 -45.51 -26.87
C THR A 836 61.38 -46.28 -27.44
N THR A 837 62.57 -46.15 -26.83
CA THR A 837 63.75 -46.95 -27.16
C THR A 837 64.40 -47.52 -25.91
N THR A 838 64.56 -48.84 -25.87
CA THR A 838 65.22 -49.57 -24.78
C THR A 838 66.08 -50.71 -25.33
N PHE A 839 66.91 -51.30 -24.46
CA PHE A 839 67.59 -52.56 -24.68
C PHE A 839 67.69 -53.30 -23.35
N ASP A 840 67.81 -54.63 -23.37
CA ASP A 840 67.81 -55.42 -22.14
C ASP A 840 69.22 -55.86 -21.73
N GLU A 841 70.11 -56.14 -22.70
CA GLU A 841 71.47 -56.63 -22.47
C GLU A 841 72.40 -56.25 -23.63
N GLU A 842 73.63 -55.82 -23.32
CA GLU A 842 74.71 -55.60 -24.30
C GLU A 842 76.03 -56.20 -23.79
N THR A 843 76.90 -56.68 -24.69
CA THR A 843 78.25 -57.16 -24.33
C THR A 843 79.32 -56.31 -25.02
N ILE A 844 80.26 -55.80 -24.22
CA ILE A 844 81.41 -54.99 -24.65
C ILE A 844 82.72 -55.60 -24.13
N THR A 845 83.86 -55.13 -24.62
CA THR A 845 85.19 -55.55 -24.11
C THR A 845 85.74 -54.46 -23.18
N GLU A 846 86.55 -54.83 -22.19
CA GLU A 846 87.28 -53.83 -21.39
C GLU A 846 88.05 -52.85 -22.31
N GLY A 847 87.87 -51.54 -22.09
CA GLY A 847 88.46 -50.47 -22.89
C GLY A 847 87.59 -49.93 -24.04
N ASP A 848 86.45 -50.57 -24.35
CA ASP A 848 85.49 -50.06 -25.34
C ASP A 848 84.47 -49.11 -24.70
N GLU A 849 84.27 -47.93 -25.30
CA GLU A 849 83.21 -47.00 -24.90
C GLU A 849 81.86 -47.48 -25.43
N PHE A 850 80.89 -47.67 -24.52
CA PHE A 850 79.50 -47.93 -24.85
C PHE A 850 78.64 -46.68 -24.66
N SER A 851 77.78 -46.39 -25.63
CA SER A 851 76.78 -45.33 -25.50
C SER A 851 75.44 -45.77 -26.09
N PHE A 852 74.35 -45.48 -25.40
CA PHE A 852 72.99 -45.72 -25.85
C PHE A 852 72.11 -44.51 -25.60
N GLN A 853 71.33 -44.10 -26.60
CA GLN A 853 70.36 -43.01 -26.47
C GLN A 853 69.01 -43.60 -26.08
N PHE A 854 68.56 -43.33 -24.85
CA PHE A 854 67.18 -43.58 -24.45
C PHE A 854 66.29 -42.43 -24.96
N GLU A 855 65.15 -42.79 -25.53
CA GLU A 855 64.07 -41.90 -25.95
C GLU A 855 62.79 -42.35 -25.23
N ALA A 856 61.93 -41.39 -24.93
CA ALA A 856 60.64 -41.58 -24.31
C ALA A 856 59.68 -40.53 -24.87
N ASP A 857 58.39 -40.86 -24.90
CA ASP A 857 57.32 -39.94 -25.25
C ASP A 857 56.37 -39.82 -24.06
N ASP A 858 55.85 -38.62 -23.87
CA ASP A 858 54.81 -38.33 -22.91
C ASP A 858 53.45 -38.22 -23.61
N PRO A 859 52.40 -38.95 -23.17
CA PRO A 859 51.07 -38.87 -23.77
C PRO A 859 50.45 -37.47 -23.73
N ASP A 860 50.77 -36.67 -22.71
CA ASP A 860 50.30 -35.30 -22.52
C ASP A 860 51.22 -34.25 -23.18
N GLY A 861 52.43 -34.69 -23.55
CA GLY A 861 53.42 -33.88 -24.26
C GLY A 861 54.30 -33.04 -23.34
N ASP A 862 54.42 -33.44 -22.07
CA ASP A 862 55.23 -32.76 -21.06
C ASP A 862 56.74 -32.93 -21.29
N ASP A 863 57.53 -32.00 -20.72
CA ASP A 863 58.99 -31.97 -20.86
C ASP A 863 59.65 -33.11 -20.05
N LEU A 864 60.48 -33.92 -20.70
CA LEU A 864 61.07 -35.13 -20.09
C LEU A 864 62.50 -34.96 -19.59
N ILE A 865 62.78 -35.52 -18.42
CA ILE A 865 64.10 -35.57 -17.79
C ILE A 865 64.51 -37.01 -17.50
N PHE A 866 65.67 -37.40 -18.02
CA PHE A 866 66.27 -38.72 -17.77
C PHE A 866 67.28 -38.68 -16.60
N SER A 867 67.35 -39.77 -15.86
CA SER A 867 68.31 -39.98 -14.77
C SER A 867 68.63 -41.46 -14.59
N LEU A 868 69.76 -41.76 -13.95
CA LEU A 868 70.17 -43.14 -13.65
C LEU A 868 69.85 -43.41 -12.18
N THR A 869 68.99 -44.39 -11.92
CA THR A 869 68.52 -44.74 -10.57
C THR A 869 69.26 -45.92 -9.96
N GLU A 870 69.80 -46.83 -10.80
CA GLU A 870 70.72 -47.91 -10.41
C GLU A 870 71.95 -47.95 -11.33
N GLY A 871 73.14 -48.19 -10.77
CA GLY A 871 74.42 -48.17 -11.50
C GLY A 871 75.06 -46.78 -11.66
N GLY A 872 74.51 -45.73 -11.04
CA GLY A 872 75.12 -44.38 -11.02
C GLY A 872 76.33 -44.22 -10.09
N ASP A 873 76.66 -45.25 -9.33
CA ASP A 873 77.88 -45.41 -8.53
C ASP A 873 78.96 -46.26 -9.23
N VAL A 874 78.65 -46.82 -10.42
CA VAL A 874 79.66 -47.44 -11.29
C VAL A 874 80.53 -46.33 -11.87
N ASP A 875 81.81 -46.32 -11.50
CA ASP A 875 82.79 -45.38 -12.06
C ASP A 875 82.76 -45.48 -13.60
N ASN A 876 82.75 -44.32 -14.27
CA ASN A 876 82.68 -44.17 -15.73
C ASN A 876 81.34 -44.58 -16.39
N ALA A 877 80.25 -44.77 -15.63
CA ALA A 877 78.88 -44.80 -16.15
C ALA A 877 78.14 -43.48 -15.88
N SER A 878 77.38 -42.96 -16.84
CA SER A 878 76.56 -41.76 -16.64
C SER A 878 75.39 -41.67 -17.62
N ILE A 879 74.37 -40.87 -17.29
CA ILE A 879 73.31 -40.49 -18.22
C ILE A 879 73.09 -38.96 -18.21
N THR A 880 72.83 -38.39 -19.38
CA THR A 880 72.43 -36.97 -19.50
C THR A 880 70.93 -36.78 -19.24
N THR A 881 70.50 -35.56 -18.93
CA THR A 881 69.07 -35.25 -18.77
C THR A 881 68.26 -35.44 -20.05
N MET A 882 68.92 -35.59 -21.21
CA MET A 882 68.30 -35.87 -22.50
C MET A 882 68.36 -37.36 -22.88
N GLY A 883 68.71 -38.27 -21.96
CA GLY A 883 68.61 -39.72 -22.17
C GLY A 883 69.84 -40.42 -22.76
N LEU A 884 70.93 -39.68 -23.05
CA LEU A 884 72.18 -40.32 -23.51
C LEU A 884 72.91 -41.00 -22.35
N PHE A 885 72.93 -42.33 -22.34
CA PHE A 885 73.70 -43.18 -21.43
C PHE A 885 75.08 -43.48 -22.01
N THR A 886 76.11 -43.46 -21.18
CA THR A 886 77.50 -43.80 -21.53
C THR A 886 78.12 -44.66 -20.45
N PHE A 887 78.84 -45.71 -20.83
CA PHE A 887 79.63 -46.55 -19.95
C PHE A 887 80.97 -46.92 -20.60
N ASN A 888 82.08 -46.60 -19.94
CA ASN A 888 83.43 -46.84 -20.44
C ASN A 888 84.26 -47.66 -19.43
N PRO A 889 84.17 -49.01 -19.44
CA PRO A 889 84.90 -49.87 -18.51
C PRO A 889 86.41 -49.87 -18.79
N GLU A 890 87.22 -49.70 -17.75
CA GLU A 890 88.68 -49.78 -17.76
C GLU A 890 89.17 -51.24 -17.59
N ALA A 891 90.46 -51.48 -17.81
CA ALA A 891 91.07 -52.80 -17.64
C ALA A 891 90.91 -53.33 -16.21
N GLY A 892 90.47 -54.58 -16.06
CA GLY A 892 90.13 -55.23 -14.79
C GLY A 892 88.67 -55.06 -14.34
N GLN A 893 87.81 -54.47 -15.17
CA GLN A 893 86.36 -54.33 -14.95
C GLN A 893 85.51 -55.42 -15.64
N ALA A 894 86.08 -56.54 -16.07
CA ALA A 894 85.37 -57.65 -16.68
C ALA A 894 84.35 -58.25 -15.70
N GLY A 895 83.10 -58.34 -16.14
CA GLY A 895 81.97 -58.64 -15.28
C GLY A 895 80.64 -58.17 -15.88
N SER A 896 79.56 -58.42 -15.15
CA SER A 896 78.21 -58.02 -15.54
C SER A 896 77.75 -56.85 -14.67
N TYR A 897 77.25 -55.78 -15.29
CA TYR A 897 76.80 -54.56 -14.62
C TYR A 897 75.32 -54.32 -14.89
N ASP A 898 74.53 -54.23 -13.81
CA ASP A 898 73.12 -53.89 -13.87
C ASP A 898 72.94 -52.36 -13.77
N PHE A 899 72.10 -51.80 -14.64
CA PHE A 899 71.75 -50.38 -14.68
C PHE A 899 70.23 -50.19 -14.75
N THR A 900 69.73 -49.13 -14.14
CA THR A 900 68.32 -48.71 -14.26
C THR A 900 68.26 -47.25 -14.66
N VAL A 901 67.60 -46.97 -15.80
CA VAL A 901 67.30 -45.61 -16.26
C VAL A 901 65.86 -45.22 -15.90
N ARG A 902 65.68 -44.00 -15.44
CA ARG A 902 64.38 -43.40 -15.14
C ARG A 902 64.12 -42.19 -16.05
N VAL A 903 62.92 -42.09 -16.59
CA VAL A 903 62.40 -40.88 -17.26
C VAL A 903 61.21 -40.31 -16.49
N SER A 904 61.17 -38.99 -16.30
CA SER A 904 60.11 -38.29 -15.55
C SER A 904 59.69 -36.99 -16.22
N ASP A 905 58.40 -36.68 -16.17
CA ASP A 905 57.77 -35.41 -16.60
C ASP A 905 57.80 -34.33 -15.49
N GLY A 906 58.23 -34.69 -14.27
CA GLY A 906 58.23 -33.83 -13.08
C GLY A 906 57.27 -34.27 -11.98
N ASP A 907 56.23 -35.04 -12.31
CA ASP A 907 55.19 -35.55 -11.40
C ASP A 907 55.13 -37.09 -11.39
N LEU A 908 55.10 -37.72 -12.56
CA LEU A 908 55.11 -39.17 -12.77
C LEU A 908 56.39 -39.62 -13.49
N SER A 909 56.63 -40.92 -13.56
CA SER A 909 57.86 -41.46 -14.17
C SER A 909 57.74 -42.93 -14.55
N ASP A 910 58.59 -43.35 -15.49
CA ASP A 910 58.80 -44.74 -15.90
C ASP A 910 60.28 -45.13 -15.74
N GLU A 911 60.54 -46.43 -15.52
CA GLU A 911 61.88 -46.98 -15.25
C GLU A 911 62.16 -48.20 -16.14
N HIS A 912 63.40 -48.34 -16.62
CA HIS A 912 63.84 -49.48 -17.44
C HIS A 912 65.18 -50.03 -16.95
N ASP A 913 65.22 -51.35 -16.70
CA ASP A 913 66.40 -52.09 -16.26
C ASP A 913 67.15 -52.70 -17.46
N PHE A 914 68.48 -52.65 -17.44
CA PHE A 914 69.32 -53.25 -18.48
C PHE A 914 70.69 -53.70 -17.95
N ILE A 915 71.34 -54.61 -18.66
CA ILE A 915 72.64 -55.20 -18.27
C ILE A 915 73.70 -54.86 -19.32
N VAL A 916 74.92 -54.53 -18.88
CA VAL A 916 76.10 -54.47 -19.74
C VAL A 916 77.16 -55.47 -19.25
N ASN A 917 77.49 -56.46 -20.06
CA ASN A 917 78.56 -57.44 -19.80
C ASN A 917 79.89 -56.97 -20.40
N VAL A 918 80.99 -57.13 -19.67
CA VAL A 918 82.34 -56.72 -20.07
C VAL A 918 83.26 -57.95 -20.15
N GLU A 919 83.85 -58.24 -21.32
CA GLU A 919 84.79 -59.36 -21.57
C GLU A 919 86.28 -58.94 -21.46
N ALA A 920 87.19 -59.88 -21.13
CA ALA A 920 88.64 -59.66 -20.95
C ALA A 920 89.48 -59.89 -22.23
N THR A 921 90.68 -59.29 -22.35
CA THR A 921 91.59 -59.34 -23.53
C THR A 921 92.85 -60.22 -23.31
N ASN A 922 93.37 -60.91 -24.35
CA ASN A 922 94.59 -61.76 -24.32
C ASN A 922 95.90 -60.95 -24.08
N GLN A 923 96.89 -61.52 -23.41
CA GLN A 923 98.19 -60.92 -23.12
C GLN A 923 99.37 -61.72 -23.71
N PRO A 924 100.33 -61.08 -24.42
CA PRO A 924 101.45 -61.78 -25.07
C PRO A 924 102.46 -62.38 -24.07
N PRO A 925 103.25 -63.39 -24.50
CA PRO A 925 104.30 -63.98 -23.67
C PRO A 925 105.47 -63.02 -23.45
N VAL A 926 106.28 -63.22 -22.41
CA VAL A 926 107.40 -62.36 -22.01
C VAL A 926 108.73 -63.13 -21.89
N PHE A 927 109.86 -62.47 -22.14
CA PHE A 927 111.20 -63.00 -21.85
C PHE A 927 111.60 -62.71 -20.40
N GLU A 928 112.09 -63.72 -19.69
CA GLU A 928 112.51 -63.66 -18.27
C GLU A 928 114.04 -63.59 -18.10
N SER A 929 114.76 -63.76 -19.21
CA SER A 929 116.24 -63.85 -19.25
C SER A 929 116.84 -62.60 -19.88
N ASP A 930 118.04 -62.19 -19.41
CA ASP A 930 118.77 -61.02 -19.93
C ASP A 930 120.01 -61.46 -20.75
N PRO A 931 120.21 -60.94 -21.98
CA PRO A 931 121.29 -61.38 -22.85
C PRO A 931 122.68 -60.93 -22.41
N VAL A 932 123.68 -61.77 -22.72
CA VAL A 932 125.10 -61.41 -22.57
C VAL A 932 125.52 -60.58 -23.80
N THR A 933 125.98 -59.35 -23.61
CA THR A 933 126.17 -58.41 -24.74
C THR A 933 127.63 -58.12 -25.11
N ILE A 934 128.59 -58.84 -24.53
CA ILE A 934 130.02 -58.68 -24.86
C ILE A 934 130.65 -60.05 -25.13
N ALA A 935 131.42 -60.13 -26.21
CA ALA A 935 132.31 -61.24 -26.49
C ALA A 935 133.73 -60.73 -26.76
N GLN A 936 134.74 -61.58 -26.59
CA GLN A 936 136.14 -61.24 -26.90
C GLN A 936 136.63 -62.12 -28.03
N VAL A 937 137.43 -61.53 -28.93
CA VAL A 937 138.03 -62.28 -30.02
C VAL A 937 138.80 -63.49 -29.49
N GLY A 938 138.46 -64.67 -29.98
CA GLY A 938 139.10 -65.94 -29.60
C GLY A 938 138.54 -66.63 -28.35
N GLU A 939 137.56 -66.04 -27.65
CA GLU A 939 136.89 -66.64 -26.47
C GLU A 939 135.47 -67.15 -26.76
N GLN A 940 135.05 -68.26 -26.13
CA GLN A 940 133.72 -68.86 -26.33
C GLN A 940 132.62 -68.06 -25.60
N TYR A 941 131.57 -67.68 -26.33
CA TYR A 941 130.37 -67.00 -25.85
C TYR A 941 129.19 -67.99 -25.66
N THR A 942 128.35 -67.76 -24.63
CA THR A 942 127.11 -68.53 -24.35
C THR A 942 126.02 -67.69 -23.64
N TYR A 943 124.73 -67.90 -23.96
CA TYR A 943 123.57 -67.27 -23.30
C TYR A 943 122.34 -68.20 -23.27
N ASN A 944 121.70 -68.38 -22.11
CA ASN A 944 120.48 -69.19 -21.95
C ASN A 944 119.23 -68.31 -21.88
N VAL A 945 118.20 -68.69 -22.64
CA VAL A 945 116.95 -67.97 -22.86
C VAL A 945 115.81 -68.65 -22.09
N GLU A 946 115.00 -67.86 -21.38
CA GLU A 946 113.81 -68.27 -20.61
C GLU A 946 112.62 -67.32 -20.89
N THR A 947 111.40 -67.86 -20.99
CA THR A 947 110.15 -67.11 -21.26
C THR A 947 108.97 -67.61 -20.40
N SER A 948 107.94 -66.77 -20.24
CA SER A 948 106.68 -67.08 -19.54
C SER A 948 105.48 -66.42 -20.24
N ASP A 949 104.25 -66.84 -19.93
CA ASP A 949 103.02 -66.24 -20.47
C ASP A 949 102.07 -65.78 -19.35
N PRO A 950 101.55 -64.53 -19.36
CA PRO A 950 100.69 -64.01 -18.29
C PRO A 950 99.35 -64.73 -18.13
N ASP A 951 98.79 -65.24 -19.23
CA ASP A 951 97.52 -65.98 -19.23
C ASP A 951 97.74 -67.48 -18.99
N GLY A 952 99.01 -67.92 -19.06
CA GLY A 952 99.46 -69.27 -18.77
C GLY A 952 99.53 -70.16 -20.02
N ASP A 953 99.53 -69.56 -21.20
CA ASP A 953 99.57 -70.26 -22.47
C ASP A 953 100.97 -70.83 -22.82
N PRO A 954 101.05 -71.90 -23.64
CA PRO A 954 102.34 -72.55 -23.94
C PRO A 954 103.22 -71.73 -24.88
N VAL A 955 104.43 -71.35 -24.44
CA VAL A 955 105.35 -70.51 -25.23
C VAL A 955 106.36 -71.31 -26.08
N THR A 956 106.59 -70.87 -27.31
CA THR A 956 107.65 -71.36 -28.21
C THR A 956 108.68 -70.27 -28.50
N VAL A 957 109.99 -70.61 -28.45
CA VAL A 957 111.09 -69.65 -28.70
C VAL A 957 111.88 -70.00 -29.95
N SER A 958 112.20 -68.99 -30.76
CA SER A 958 113.02 -69.13 -31.97
C SER A 958 113.99 -67.96 -32.15
N ALA A 959 115.08 -68.18 -32.89
CA ALA A 959 115.99 -67.11 -33.29
C ALA A 959 115.63 -66.60 -34.69
N ILE A 960 115.47 -65.29 -34.80
CA ILE A 960 115.15 -64.59 -36.05
C ILE A 960 116.42 -64.05 -36.71
N THR A 961 117.34 -63.49 -35.92
CA THR A 961 118.61 -62.92 -36.40
C THR A 961 119.75 -63.39 -35.52
N LEU A 962 120.83 -63.88 -36.13
CA LEU A 962 122.08 -64.27 -35.47
C LEU A 962 123.28 -63.89 -36.37
N PRO A 963 124.42 -63.47 -35.80
CA PRO A 963 125.65 -63.37 -36.56
C PRO A 963 126.20 -64.75 -36.92
N ASP A 964 126.97 -64.83 -38.01
CA ASP A 964 127.46 -66.10 -38.58
C ASP A 964 128.26 -66.95 -37.59
N TRP A 965 128.90 -66.33 -36.59
CA TRP A 965 129.69 -67.00 -35.57
C TRP A 965 128.86 -67.58 -34.42
N LEU A 966 127.56 -67.27 -34.35
CA LEU A 966 126.65 -67.62 -33.25
C LEU A 966 125.51 -68.55 -33.72
N SER A 967 125.11 -69.50 -32.88
CA SER A 967 124.06 -70.47 -33.16
C SER A 967 123.04 -70.54 -32.01
N PHE A 968 121.76 -70.80 -32.32
CA PHE A 968 120.68 -70.98 -31.34
C PHE A 968 120.13 -72.40 -31.34
N MET A 969 119.90 -72.94 -30.15
CA MET A 969 119.27 -74.24 -29.92
C MET A 969 118.08 -74.07 -28.97
N ALA A 970 116.86 -74.25 -29.47
CA ALA A 970 115.64 -74.18 -28.66
C ALA A 970 115.42 -75.49 -27.88
N ASP A 971 114.85 -75.37 -26.68
CA ASP A 971 114.41 -76.47 -25.81
C ASP A 971 112.88 -76.44 -25.63
N ASP A 972 112.29 -77.56 -25.21
CA ASP A 972 110.84 -77.66 -24.97
C ASP A 972 110.43 -76.79 -23.75
N GLY A 973 109.34 -76.02 -23.89
CA GLY A 973 108.74 -75.24 -22.80
C GLY A 973 109.24 -73.81 -22.63
N GLY A 974 109.45 -73.09 -23.74
CA GLY A 974 109.77 -71.66 -23.71
C GLY A 974 111.22 -71.31 -23.38
N THR A 975 112.18 -72.23 -23.58
CA THR A 975 113.60 -72.02 -23.25
C THR A 975 114.54 -72.32 -24.43
N GLY A 976 115.80 -71.88 -24.38
CA GLY A 976 116.83 -72.20 -25.40
C GLY A 976 118.22 -71.65 -25.08
N THR A 977 119.23 -71.94 -25.90
CA THR A 977 120.63 -71.52 -25.68
C THR A 977 121.30 -70.96 -26.95
N LEU A 978 122.02 -69.84 -26.83
CA LEU A 978 122.95 -69.29 -27.82
C LEU A 978 124.40 -69.66 -27.50
N GLU A 979 125.18 -70.04 -28.51
CA GLU A 979 126.62 -70.32 -28.38
C GLU A 979 127.43 -70.05 -29.66
N GLY A 980 128.68 -69.57 -29.52
CA GLY A 980 129.59 -69.24 -30.62
C GLY A 980 130.97 -68.68 -30.15
N THR A 981 131.98 -68.61 -31.03
CA THR A 981 133.29 -67.99 -30.73
C THR A 981 133.64 -66.98 -31.83
N PRO A 982 133.76 -65.66 -31.54
CA PRO A 982 134.09 -64.65 -32.53
C PRO A 982 135.60 -64.60 -32.84
N SER A 983 135.93 -64.18 -34.05
CA SER A 983 137.28 -63.94 -34.56
C SER A 983 137.55 -62.44 -34.75
N GLU A 984 138.77 -62.04 -35.14
CA GLU A 984 139.07 -60.62 -35.38
C GLU A 984 138.17 -59.98 -36.45
N SER A 985 137.70 -60.75 -37.45
CA SER A 985 136.75 -60.22 -38.44
C SER A 985 135.36 -59.94 -37.86
N ASP A 986 135.10 -60.42 -36.65
CA ASP A 986 133.86 -60.21 -35.92
C ASP A 986 133.98 -59.05 -34.92
N ILE A 987 135.09 -58.30 -34.84
CA ILE A 987 135.17 -57.13 -33.95
C ILE A 987 134.09 -56.10 -34.30
N GLY A 988 133.38 -55.64 -33.27
CA GLY A 988 132.24 -54.73 -33.39
C GLY A 988 130.92 -55.36 -32.97
N ASP A 989 129.84 -54.67 -33.30
CA ASP A 989 128.49 -54.94 -32.83
C ASP A 989 127.75 -55.94 -33.73
N HIS A 990 127.19 -57.01 -33.14
CA HIS A 990 126.41 -58.04 -33.84
C HIS A 990 125.00 -58.18 -33.28
N ASP A 991 123.99 -57.93 -34.09
CA ASP A 991 122.59 -58.02 -33.66
C ASP A 991 122.09 -59.46 -33.54
N VAL A 992 121.33 -59.70 -32.48
CA VAL A 992 120.62 -60.93 -32.18
C VAL A 992 119.16 -60.60 -31.91
N VAL A 993 118.25 -61.35 -32.56
CA VAL A 993 116.81 -61.23 -32.34
C VAL A 993 116.24 -62.61 -32.05
N LEU A 994 115.59 -62.73 -30.89
CA LEU A 994 114.83 -63.91 -30.46
C LEU A 994 113.34 -63.57 -30.43
N GLN A 995 112.47 -64.55 -30.71
CA GLN A 995 111.01 -64.42 -30.65
C GLN A 995 110.40 -65.50 -29.75
N ALA A 996 109.48 -65.10 -28.89
CA ALA A 996 108.60 -65.94 -28.07
C ALA A 996 107.15 -65.81 -28.57
N SER A 997 106.40 -66.92 -28.67
CA SER A 997 105.00 -66.93 -29.13
C SER A 997 104.15 -67.94 -28.36
N ASP A 998 102.95 -67.53 -27.95
CA ASP A 998 101.92 -68.34 -27.28
C ASP A 998 100.95 -69.03 -28.27
N GLY A 999 100.91 -68.56 -29.52
CA GLY A 999 100.03 -69.03 -30.59
C GLY A 999 99.04 -67.99 -31.11
N GLU A 1000 98.76 -66.94 -30.35
CA GLU A 1000 97.92 -65.78 -30.72
C GLU A 1000 98.79 -64.53 -30.89
N ASP A 1001 99.62 -64.21 -29.89
CA ASP A 1001 100.53 -63.07 -29.87
C ASP A 1001 102.01 -63.49 -29.79
N THR A 1002 102.91 -62.53 -30.02
CA THR A 1002 104.37 -62.77 -29.96
C THR A 1002 105.11 -61.59 -29.34
N THR A 1003 106.19 -61.89 -28.62
CA THR A 1003 107.15 -60.90 -28.11
C THR A 1003 108.53 -61.18 -28.67
N THR A 1004 109.33 -60.14 -28.92
CA THR A 1004 110.74 -60.28 -29.35
C THR A 1004 111.70 -59.75 -28.30
N GLN A 1005 112.88 -60.38 -28.19
CA GLN A 1005 114.02 -59.89 -27.44
C GLN A 1005 115.16 -59.62 -28.42
N GLU A 1006 115.52 -58.34 -28.56
CA GLU A 1006 116.58 -57.87 -29.46
C GLU A 1006 117.74 -57.34 -28.63
N PHE A 1007 118.96 -57.72 -29.00
CA PHE A 1007 120.18 -57.22 -28.36
C PHE A 1007 121.37 -57.32 -29.31
N THR A 1008 122.43 -56.59 -28.99
CA THR A 1008 123.66 -56.55 -29.77
C THR A 1008 124.80 -57.12 -28.93
N ILE A 1009 125.61 -58.00 -29.51
CA ILE A 1009 126.84 -58.50 -28.91
C ILE A 1009 128.01 -57.70 -29.47
N GLU A 1010 128.68 -56.93 -28.60
CA GLU A 1010 129.91 -56.21 -28.94
C GLU A 1010 131.12 -57.15 -28.79
N VAL A 1011 131.82 -57.41 -29.89
CA VAL A 1011 133.08 -58.17 -29.89
C VAL A 1011 134.25 -57.19 -29.78
N ARG A 1012 135.12 -57.34 -28.77
CA ARG A 1012 136.26 -56.44 -28.49
C ARG A 1012 137.66 -57.06 -28.70
N GLU A 1013 138.65 -56.20 -28.94
CA GLU A 1013 140.11 -56.50 -28.97
C GLU A 1013 140.73 -56.64 -27.55
N ALA A 1014 141.98 -57.13 -27.48
CA ALA A 1014 142.76 -57.32 -26.24
C ALA A 1014 143.67 -56.09 -25.90
N PRO A 1015 144.17 -55.91 -24.64
CA PRO A 1015 144.95 -54.71 -24.20
C PRO A 1015 146.49 -54.70 -24.48
N ASN A 1016 147.16 -53.51 -24.52
CA ASN A 1016 148.59 -53.20 -24.87
C ASN A 1016 149.66 -53.30 -23.73
N GLU A 1017 150.94 -53.49 -24.08
CA GLU A 1017 152.17 -53.67 -23.26
C GLU A 1017 153.33 -52.69 -23.67
N PRO A 1018 154.34 -52.39 -22.81
CA PRO A 1018 155.41 -51.38 -23.10
C PRO A 1018 156.64 -51.89 -23.89
N PRO A 1019 157.42 -51.00 -24.53
CA PRO A 1019 158.61 -51.35 -25.29
C PRO A 1019 159.86 -51.53 -24.44
N VAL A 1020 160.88 -52.22 -24.98
CA VAL A 1020 162.12 -52.56 -24.27
C VAL A 1020 163.35 -52.38 -25.17
N PHE A 1021 164.42 -51.76 -24.66
CA PHE A 1021 165.69 -51.63 -25.41
C PHE A 1021 166.32 -52.99 -25.75
N THR A 1022 166.82 -53.14 -26.97
CA THR A 1022 167.51 -54.34 -27.46
C THR A 1022 169.02 -54.14 -27.65
N THR A 1023 169.49 -52.89 -27.57
CA THR A 1023 170.91 -52.51 -27.69
C THR A 1023 171.43 -51.88 -26.40
N THR A 1024 172.73 -52.02 -26.16
CA THR A 1024 173.42 -51.44 -25.00
C THR A 1024 174.70 -50.75 -25.47
N PHE A 1025 175.02 -49.61 -24.86
CA PHE A 1025 176.23 -48.85 -25.14
C PHE A 1025 176.82 -48.38 -23.81
N ASP A 1026 178.11 -48.65 -23.60
CA ASP A 1026 178.76 -48.39 -22.32
C ASP A 1026 179.60 -47.10 -22.38
N GLU A 1027 180.77 -47.12 -23.02
CA GLU A 1027 181.67 -45.96 -23.16
C GLU A 1027 182.47 -46.02 -24.47
N GLU A 1028 182.79 -44.86 -25.06
CA GLU A 1028 183.70 -44.74 -26.21
C GLU A 1028 184.60 -43.50 -26.03
N THR A 1029 185.83 -43.58 -26.54
CA THR A 1029 186.76 -42.44 -26.53
C THR A 1029 186.96 -41.92 -27.95
N ILE A 1030 186.54 -40.69 -28.21
CA ILE A 1030 186.74 -39.98 -29.47
C ILE A 1030 187.73 -38.82 -29.32
N THR A 1031 188.26 -38.33 -30.43
CA THR A 1031 189.11 -37.14 -30.44
C THR A 1031 188.26 -35.90 -30.72
N GLU A 1032 188.60 -34.75 -30.14
CA GLU A 1032 187.98 -33.48 -30.51
C GLU A 1032 188.08 -33.25 -32.03
N GLY A 1033 186.95 -32.93 -32.64
CA GLY A 1033 186.76 -32.72 -34.08
C GLY A 1033 186.24 -33.95 -34.84
N ASP A 1034 186.21 -35.13 -34.22
CA ASP A 1034 185.64 -36.35 -34.82
C ASP A 1034 184.18 -36.51 -34.40
N GLU A 1035 183.30 -36.79 -35.37
CA GLU A 1035 181.90 -37.11 -35.12
C GLU A 1035 181.78 -38.54 -34.59
N PHE A 1036 181.12 -38.70 -33.44
CA PHE A 1036 180.65 -39.97 -32.91
C PHE A 1036 179.18 -40.15 -33.21
N SER A 1037 178.79 -41.38 -33.56
CA SER A 1037 177.39 -41.75 -33.70
C SER A 1037 177.15 -43.17 -33.20
N PHE A 1038 176.05 -43.40 -32.46
CA PHE A 1038 175.61 -44.71 -32.00
C PHE A 1038 174.10 -44.89 -32.24
N GLN A 1039 173.69 -46.08 -32.66
CA GLN A 1039 172.29 -46.40 -32.94
C GLN A 1039 171.71 -47.21 -31.79
N PHE A 1040 170.75 -46.64 -31.05
CA PHE A 1040 169.91 -47.36 -30.11
C PHE A 1040 168.73 -48.02 -30.86
N GLU A 1041 168.40 -49.24 -30.46
CA GLU A 1041 167.29 -50.08 -30.94
C GLU A 1041 166.51 -50.64 -29.73
N ALA A 1042 165.21 -50.87 -29.93
CA ALA A 1042 164.23 -51.37 -28.98
C ALA A 1042 163.13 -52.12 -29.74
N ASP A 1043 162.38 -52.99 -29.05
CA ASP A 1043 161.22 -53.73 -29.59
C ASP A 1043 160.00 -53.55 -28.67
N ASP A 1044 158.81 -53.61 -29.25
CA ASP A 1044 157.52 -53.58 -28.55
C ASP A 1044 156.79 -54.93 -28.64
N PRO A 1045 156.21 -55.48 -27.54
CA PRO A 1045 155.49 -56.75 -27.57
C PRO A 1045 154.24 -56.75 -28.47
N ASP A 1046 153.55 -55.62 -28.58
CA ASP A 1046 152.37 -55.44 -29.43
C ASP A 1046 152.75 -54.97 -30.84
N GLY A 1047 154.01 -54.57 -31.01
CA GLY A 1047 154.59 -54.16 -32.29
C GLY A 1047 154.38 -52.68 -32.59
N ASP A 1048 154.15 -51.87 -31.57
CA ASP A 1048 153.93 -50.43 -31.68
C ASP A 1048 155.19 -49.65 -32.11
N ASP A 1049 154.97 -48.49 -32.75
CA ASP A 1049 156.02 -47.62 -33.30
C ASP A 1049 156.82 -46.91 -32.19
N LEU A 1050 158.15 -47.01 -32.25
CA LEU A 1050 159.03 -46.52 -31.18
C LEU A 1050 159.69 -45.16 -31.44
N THR A 1051 159.84 -44.37 -30.37
CA THR A 1051 160.52 -43.07 -30.39
C THR A 1051 161.59 -42.92 -29.32
N PHE A 1052 162.78 -42.46 -29.72
CA PHE A 1052 163.94 -42.27 -28.84
C PHE A 1052 164.20 -40.80 -28.49
N SER A 1053 164.72 -40.54 -27.29
CA SER A 1053 165.07 -39.18 -26.82
C SER A 1053 166.21 -39.19 -25.79
N LEU A 1054 166.92 -38.05 -25.63
CA LEU A 1054 167.94 -37.86 -24.59
C LEU A 1054 167.27 -37.26 -23.35
N THR A 1055 167.45 -37.90 -22.21
CA THR A 1055 166.95 -37.44 -20.92
C THR A 1055 168.05 -36.78 -20.08
N GLU A 1056 169.33 -37.10 -20.35
CA GLU A 1056 170.49 -36.47 -19.71
C GLU A 1056 171.62 -36.25 -20.75
N GLY A 1057 172.38 -35.15 -20.62
CA GLY A 1057 173.43 -34.77 -21.57
C GLY A 1057 172.94 -33.99 -22.80
N GLY A 1058 171.64 -33.69 -22.91
CA GLY A 1058 171.06 -32.93 -24.04
C GLY A 1058 171.46 -31.44 -24.11
N ASP A 1059 171.99 -30.88 -23.02
CA ASP A 1059 172.53 -29.50 -22.98
C ASP A 1059 174.02 -29.44 -23.39
N VAL A 1060 174.63 -30.59 -23.70
CA VAL A 1060 175.99 -30.62 -24.24
C VAL A 1060 175.94 -30.14 -25.69
N ASP A 1061 176.55 -28.99 -25.95
CA ASP A 1061 176.67 -28.45 -27.30
C ASP A 1061 177.23 -29.52 -28.25
N ASN A 1062 176.53 -29.74 -29.36
CA ASN A 1062 176.82 -30.70 -30.43
C ASN A 1062 176.56 -32.18 -30.09
N ALA A 1063 175.77 -32.50 -29.05
CA ALA A 1063 175.17 -33.82 -28.85
C ALA A 1063 173.67 -33.81 -29.21
N SER A 1064 173.19 -34.85 -29.90
CA SER A 1064 171.75 -35.01 -30.21
C SER A 1064 171.38 -36.47 -30.47
N ILE A 1065 170.12 -36.83 -30.25
CA ILE A 1065 169.57 -38.12 -30.67
C ILE A 1065 168.36 -37.90 -31.57
N THR A 1066 168.23 -38.71 -32.62
CA THR A 1066 167.03 -38.72 -33.47
C THR A 1066 165.92 -39.54 -32.82
N THR A 1067 164.67 -39.33 -33.24
CA THR A 1067 163.54 -40.15 -32.78
C THR A 1067 163.66 -41.61 -33.17
N MET A 1068 164.56 -41.96 -34.10
CA MET A 1068 164.84 -43.35 -34.47
C MET A 1068 166.00 -43.95 -33.68
N GLY A 1069 166.56 -43.26 -32.68
CA GLY A 1069 167.62 -43.80 -31.81
C GLY A 1069 169.05 -43.51 -32.25
N LEU A 1070 169.27 -42.75 -33.33
CA LEU A 1070 170.64 -42.38 -33.75
C LEU A 1070 171.15 -41.23 -32.88
N PHE A 1071 171.98 -41.57 -31.91
CA PHE A 1071 172.74 -40.62 -31.10
C PHE A 1071 173.96 -40.14 -31.90
N THR A 1072 174.24 -38.84 -31.84
CA THR A 1072 175.39 -38.19 -32.45
C THR A 1072 176.05 -37.22 -31.47
N PHE A 1073 177.37 -37.17 -31.47
CA PHE A 1073 178.14 -36.25 -30.66
C PHE A 1073 179.40 -35.81 -31.41
N ASN A 1074 179.53 -34.51 -31.67
CA ASN A 1074 180.66 -33.94 -32.41
C ASN A 1074 181.39 -32.85 -31.58
N PRO A 1075 182.31 -33.25 -30.68
CA PRO A 1075 183.01 -32.31 -29.81
C PRO A 1075 183.98 -31.39 -30.58
N GLU A 1076 183.87 -30.08 -30.40
CA GLU A 1076 184.77 -29.06 -30.95
C GLU A 1076 186.06 -28.87 -30.11
N ALA A 1077 187.03 -28.12 -30.66
CA ALA A 1077 188.30 -27.84 -30.01
C ALA A 1077 188.11 -27.13 -28.66
N GLY A 1078 188.51 -27.78 -27.57
CA GLY A 1078 188.31 -27.32 -26.19
C GLY A 1078 187.28 -28.13 -25.38
N GLN A 1079 186.60 -29.11 -25.98
CA GLN A 1079 185.67 -30.04 -25.34
C GLN A 1079 186.33 -31.35 -24.86
N ALA A 1080 187.62 -31.35 -24.50
CA ALA A 1080 188.29 -32.54 -23.97
C ALA A 1080 187.81 -32.85 -22.55
N GLY A 1081 187.10 -33.96 -22.39
CA GLY A 1081 186.54 -34.40 -21.12
C GLY A 1081 185.73 -35.69 -21.25
N SER A 1082 185.14 -36.12 -20.14
CA SER A 1082 184.16 -37.21 -20.11
C SER A 1082 182.76 -36.60 -20.14
N TYR A 1083 181.85 -37.16 -20.92
CA TYR A 1083 180.46 -36.75 -21.05
C TYR A 1083 179.55 -37.96 -20.84
N ASP A 1084 178.51 -37.80 -20.02
CA ASP A 1084 177.52 -38.83 -19.76
C ASP A 1084 176.21 -38.45 -20.49
N PHE A 1085 175.58 -39.44 -21.11
CA PHE A 1085 174.31 -39.29 -21.85
C PHE A 1085 173.35 -40.41 -21.46
N THR A 1086 172.07 -40.07 -21.26
CA THR A 1086 171.01 -41.04 -20.93
C THR A 1086 169.91 -41.00 -22.01
N VAL A 1087 169.52 -42.16 -22.54
CA VAL A 1087 168.54 -42.31 -23.63
C VAL A 1087 167.29 -43.04 -23.13
N ARG A 1088 166.10 -42.63 -23.61
CA ARG A 1088 164.78 -43.23 -23.33
C ARG A 1088 164.08 -43.65 -24.63
N VAL A 1089 163.33 -44.76 -24.63
CA VAL A 1089 162.45 -45.19 -25.74
C VAL A 1089 160.98 -45.30 -25.31
N SER A 1090 160.04 -44.94 -26.18
CA SER A 1090 158.59 -44.98 -25.89
C SER A 1090 157.78 -45.35 -27.13
N ASP A 1091 156.72 -46.12 -26.95
CA ASP A 1091 155.70 -46.49 -27.96
C ASP A 1091 154.65 -45.37 -28.17
N GLY A 1092 154.70 -44.32 -27.33
CA GLY A 1092 153.73 -43.23 -27.29
C GLY A 1092 152.86 -43.21 -26.04
N ASP A 1093 152.65 -44.36 -25.39
CA ASP A 1093 151.85 -44.52 -24.17
C ASP A 1093 152.71 -44.95 -22.96
N LEU A 1094 153.60 -45.92 -23.16
CA LEU A 1094 154.54 -46.45 -22.17
C LEU A 1094 155.99 -46.33 -22.67
N SER A 1095 156.97 -46.54 -21.78
CA SER A 1095 158.39 -46.29 -22.09
C SER A 1095 159.36 -47.04 -21.19
N ASP A 1096 160.59 -47.23 -21.68
CA ASP A 1096 161.77 -47.77 -20.98
C ASP A 1096 162.89 -46.72 -20.89
#